data_AF-A0A0R3BMR4-F1
#
_entry.id   AF-A0A0R3BMR4-F1
#
_cell.length_a   1.000
_cell.length_b   1.000
_cell.length_c   1.000
_cell.angle_alpha   90.00
_cell.angle_beta   90.00
_cell.angle_gamma   90.00
#
_symmetry.space_group_name_H-M   'P 1'
#
loop_
_entity.id
_entity.type
_entity.pdbx_description
1 polymer ?
#
loop_
_entity_poly.entity_id
_entity_poly.type
_entity_poly.pdbx_seq_one_letter_code
_entity_poly.pdbx_strand_id
1 'polypeptide(L)'
;MRALKFVGGALAAVIVVIALLLVVGIPSGFLTSTIASRLESATGYRLSIDGTTKISLWPTLNVTLNDLTLADPKDRSGITRLTIDRVQADMSLASVWSGRPEISELVVTHPVLYQPLLRERLPNAAAPAKPLALDTKGATIDRIKITDGEVAFSRLRDRVEGRISAINADATLDRDRKVNITGTARVGDHPTKFDIKAASPAERPAFHVDFAIDMPSVLKSQLTGQAEMRLSGNVVMINGVNGRLGDGAFNGWASVDIASKPLVKVDLDFHRLAMPLAKSPEGVSGQPWSNAPIDVSGLNYVDAQVRISANEAVIGDARIAPLALDAKLAGGVLKAGTANLGAYGGQVSGEVILDATTGAPSFAMHSDLVGVRALPLLQGLAEFDRIDGKLQAKLALRSAGNSQRALMANMQGTAFVNFQDGAIRGINVAQMIRSLTTSTLSGWQGNQNGNQNGNQDPAQEQSTDLSQLSASFRIDKGQAVTTDLNLIGPLVRVTGAGTIALDTKMMGFRVEPKLVMTTEGQGRTSEPVGFGIPVMIQGSWSQPRIYPDMAGMLDNPDAAYAKLREMGKGLFGPDGAGLGNILGSLGLGGTVAPGGNANPQGQQPGQNNLLGGPLGEAIGNLIQQGLSSGAGSGTGTGTGRNRSLPATPSTPAPQASPAAPALEDPPAAQQDSQPMNDVLRQLFNR
;
A
#
# COMPACT_ATOMS: atom_id res chain seq x y z
N MET A 1 27.81 -16.29 -5.51
CA MET A 1 28.98 -17.16 -5.80
C MET A 1 29.76 -16.82 -7.05
N ARG A 2 29.21 -16.37 -8.21
CA ARG A 2 30.10 -15.71 -9.19
C ARG A 2 30.78 -14.53 -8.51
N ALA A 3 30.01 -13.60 -7.92
CA ALA A 3 30.51 -12.57 -6.99
C ALA A 3 31.56 -13.07 -5.98
N LEU A 4 31.26 -14.11 -5.18
CA LEU A 4 32.19 -14.66 -4.19
C LEU A 4 33.45 -15.32 -4.80
N LYS A 5 33.37 -15.84 -6.04
CA LYS A 5 34.51 -16.36 -6.82
C LYS A 5 35.26 -15.26 -7.57
N PHE A 6 34.64 -14.11 -7.84
CA PHE A 6 35.31 -12.89 -8.33
C PHE A 6 36.05 -12.19 -7.20
N VAL A 7 35.43 -12.03 -6.02
CA VAL A 7 36.08 -11.49 -4.82
C VAL A 7 37.15 -12.47 -4.34
N GLY A 8 36.81 -13.76 -4.15
CA GLY A 8 37.80 -14.81 -3.85
C GLY A 8 38.87 -14.97 -4.93
N GLY A 9 38.53 -14.71 -6.20
CA GLY A 9 39.45 -14.73 -7.34
C GLY A 9 40.34 -13.49 -7.41
N ALA A 10 39.87 -12.31 -6.99
CA ALA A 10 40.66 -11.10 -6.83
C ALA A 10 41.57 -11.16 -5.60
N LEU A 11 41.09 -11.78 -4.51
CA LEU A 11 41.92 -12.15 -3.37
C LEU A 11 43.02 -13.13 -3.79
N ALA A 12 42.66 -14.22 -4.49
CA ALA A 12 43.62 -15.15 -5.09
C ALA A 12 44.59 -14.43 -6.06
N ALA A 13 44.08 -13.50 -6.87
CA ALA A 13 44.87 -12.67 -7.78
C ALA A 13 45.94 -11.91 -7.02
N VAL A 14 45.55 -11.16 -6.00
CA VAL A 14 46.47 -10.35 -5.20
C VAL A 14 47.48 -11.24 -4.47
N ILE A 15 47.07 -12.38 -3.90
CA ILE A 15 48.00 -13.33 -3.28
C ILE A 15 48.99 -13.91 -4.31
N VAL A 16 48.56 -14.21 -5.53
CA VAL A 16 49.43 -14.72 -6.62
C VAL A 16 50.35 -13.62 -7.18
N VAL A 17 49.85 -12.38 -7.32
CA VAL A 17 50.64 -11.18 -7.64
C VAL A 17 51.77 -11.02 -6.63
N ILE A 18 51.43 -11.03 -5.33
CA ILE A 18 52.36 -10.92 -4.21
C ILE A 18 53.37 -12.08 -4.24
N ALA A 19 52.91 -13.33 -4.30
CA ALA A 19 53.79 -14.50 -4.32
C ALA A 19 54.77 -14.48 -5.53
N LEU A 20 54.37 -13.93 -6.68
CA LEU A 20 55.24 -13.76 -7.84
C LEU A 20 56.23 -12.60 -7.68
N LEU A 21 55.82 -11.47 -7.10
CA LEU A 21 56.72 -10.37 -6.75
C LEU A 21 57.83 -10.85 -5.79
N LEU A 22 57.47 -11.68 -4.81
CA LEU A 22 58.39 -12.25 -3.82
C LEU A 22 59.40 -13.26 -4.41
N VAL A 23 59.02 -14.01 -5.45
CA VAL A 23 59.90 -15.00 -6.09
C VAL A 23 60.85 -14.36 -7.11
N VAL A 24 60.47 -13.23 -7.72
CA VAL A 24 61.19 -12.66 -8.89
C VAL A 24 62.08 -11.47 -8.54
N GLY A 25 61.75 -10.64 -7.54
CA GLY A 25 62.67 -9.63 -6.98
C GLY A 25 63.19 -8.55 -7.95
N ILE A 26 62.50 -8.26 -9.06
CA ILE A 26 62.95 -7.39 -10.17
C ILE A 26 61.90 -6.29 -10.47
N PRO A 27 62.29 -5.09 -10.97
CA PRO A 27 61.37 -3.97 -11.17
C PRO A 27 60.19 -4.19 -12.13
N SER A 28 59.18 -3.34 -11.99
CA SER A 28 57.78 -3.47 -12.41
C SER A 28 57.45 -3.61 -13.91
N GLY A 29 58.43 -3.63 -14.82
CA GLY A 29 58.18 -3.60 -16.28
C GLY A 29 57.73 -4.93 -16.91
N PHE A 30 58.08 -6.08 -16.34
CA PHE A 30 57.90 -7.41 -16.97
C PHE A 30 56.88 -8.33 -16.27
N LEU A 31 56.24 -7.86 -15.20
CA LEU A 31 55.52 -8.73 -14.26
C LEU A 31 54.06 -9.01 -14.64
N THR A 32 53.39 -8.13 -15.39
CA THR A 32 51.95 -8.22 -15.67
C THR A 32 51.56 -9.50 -16.42
N SER A 33 52.32 -9.93 -17.43
CA SER A 33 51.99 -11.10 -18.27
C SER A 33 52.13 -12.44 -17.54
N THR A 34 53.16 -12.59 -16.69
CA THR A 34 53.39 -13.83 -15.92
C THR A 34 52.38 -13.98 -14.78
N ILE A 35 52.01 -12.86 -14.16
CA ILE A 35 50.99 -12.81 -13.12
C ILE A 35 49.61 -13.07 -13.71
N ALA A 36 49.23 -12.38 -14.79
CA ALA A 36 47.96 -12.59 -15.47
C ALA A 36 47.80 -14.02 -15.99
N SER A 37 48.84 -14.62 -16.59
CA SER A 37 48.75 -15.99 -17.13
C SER A 37 48.67 -17.08 -16.04
N ARG A 38 49.44 -16.96 -14.94
CA ARG A 38 49.28 -17.88 -13.80
C ARG A 38 47.93 -17.69 -13.11
N LEU A 39 47.42 -16.47 -13.05
CA LEU A 39 46.11 -16.20 -12.49
C LEU A 39 44.98 -16.73 -13.39
N GLU A 40 45.07 -16.54 -14.70
CA GLU A 40 44.08 -17.06 -15.66
C GLU A 40 44.07 -18.61 -15.61
N SER A 41 45.24 -19.23 -15.41
CA SER A 41 45.38 -20.68 -15.20
C SER A 41 44.80 -21.16 -13.86
N ALA A 42 44.95 -20.38 -12.78
CA ALA A 42 44.54 -20.78 -11.43
C ALA A 42 43.09 -20.41 -11.10
N THR A 43 42.63 -19.23 -11.53
CA THR A 43 41.30 -18.70 -11.24
C THR A 43 40.30 -18.79 -12.39
N GLY A 44 40.80 -18.95 -13.64
CA GLY A 44 39.96 -18.86 -14.84
C GLY A 44 39.58 -17.43 -15.23
N TYR A 45 40.05 -16.41 -14.49
CA TYR A 45 39.78 -14.98 -14.73
C TYR A 45 41.04 -14.26 -15.21
N ARG A 46 40.86 -13.28 -16.11
CA ARG A 46 41.94 -12.40 -16.57
C ARG A 46 41.98 -11.17 -15.67
N LEU A 47 43.14 -10.92 -15.07
CA LEU A 47 43.47 -9.67 -14.38
C LEU A 47 44.16 -8.72 -15.36
N SER A 48 43.67 -7.49 -15.44
CA SER A 48 44.46 -6.32 -15.86
C SER A 48 44.88 -5.53 -14.62
N ILE A 49 46.10 -5.00 -14.64
CA ILE A 49 46.59 -4.03 -13.65
C ILE A 49 46.99 -2.82 -14.49
N ASP A 50 46.09 -1.83 -14.54
CA ASP A 50 46.24 -0.69 -15.43
C ASP A 50 46.96 0.49 -14.72
N GLY A 51 47.06 0.42 -13.39
CA GLY A 51 47.66 1.42 -12.52
C GLY A 51 49.06 1.08 -12.01
N THR A 52 49.57 1.91 -11.10
CA THR A 52 50.92 1.74 -10.55
C THR A 52 50.99 0.70 -9.43
N THR A 53 52.05 -0.11 -9.43
CA THR A 53 52.41 -1.00 -8.31
C THR A 53 53.47 -0.32 -7.45
N LYS A 54 53.21 -0.17 -6.15
CA LYS A 54 54.15 0.38 -5.16
C LYS A 54 54.46 -0.68 -4.12
N ILE A 55 55.74 -0.82 -3.79
CA ILE A 55 56.25 -1.74 -2.77
C ILE A 55 57.09 -0.93 -1.78
N SER A 56 56.83 -1.09 -0.49
CA SER A 56 57.67 -0.54 0.58
C SER A 56 58.04 -1.62 1.60
N LEU A 57 59.29 -1.59 2.07
CA LEU A 57 60.00 -2.74 2.64
C LEU A 57 60.38 -2.57 4.12
N TRP A 58 59.80 -1.61 4.83
CA TRP A 58 60.17 -1.32 6.23
C TRP A 58 59.04 -0.62 7.00
N PRO A 59 58.74 -1.01 8.27
CA PRO A 59 59.24 -2.19 8.99
C PRO A 59 58.52 -3.50 8.58
N THR A 60 57.35 -3.41 7.97
CA THR A 60 56.64 -4.52 7.29
C THR A 60 56.79 -4.39 5.78
N LEU A 61 56.51 -5.48 5.05
CA LEU A 61 56.36 -5.41 3.60
C LEU A 61 54.92 -4.99 3.28
N ASN A 62 54.78 -3.82 2.66
CA ASN A 62 53.53 -3.32 2.14
C ASN A 62 53.56 -3.38 0.60
N VAL A 63 52.54 -4.01 0.02
CA VAL A 63 52.34 -4.07 -1.43
C VAL A 63 51.03 -3.37 -1.76
N THR A 64 51.11 -2.27 -2.51
CA THR A 64 49.95 -1.52 -3.00
C THR A 64 49.83 -1.65 -4.51
N LEU A 65 48.66 -2.11 -4.97
CA LEU A 65 48.26 -2.25 -6.36
C LEU A 65 47.12 -1.26 -6.62
N ASN A 66 47.19 -0.48 -7.69
CA ASN A 66 46.11 0.44 -8.08
C ASN A 66 45.50 0.01 -9.42
N ASP A 67 44.22 0.35 -9.62
CA ASP A 67 43.45 0.15 -10.85
C ASP A 67 43.49 -1.31 -11.36
N LEU A 68 42.95 -2.23 -10.55
CA LEU A 68 42.84 -3.65 -10.89
C LEU A 68 41.48 -3.92 -11.54
N THR A 69 41.48 -4.64 -12.67
CA THR A 69 40.25 -5.14 -13.30
C THR A 69 40.32 -6.65 -13.45
N LEU A 70 39.40 -7.40 -12.81
CA LEU A 70 39.15 -8.80 -13.11
C LEU A 70 37.97 -8.95 -14.07
N ALA A 71 38.18 -9.65 -15.18
CA ALA A 71 37.14 -10.00 -16.15
C ALA A 71 37.11 -11.51 -16.40
N ASP A 72 35.93 -12.04 -16.74
CA ASP A 72 35.78 -13.43 -17.20
C ASP A 72 36.13 -13.53 -18.69
N PRO A 73 37.24 -14.19 -19.09
CA PRO A 73 37.62 -14.32 -20.49
C PRO A 73 36.64 -15.18 -21.31
N LYS A 74 35.71 -15.90 -20.67
CA LYS A 74 34.63 -16.66 -21.33
C LYS A 74 33.35 -15.85 -21.45
N ASP A 75 33.22 -14.72 -20.77
CA ASP A 75 32.07 -13.82 -20.89
C ASP A 75 32.25 -12.88 -22.10
N ARG A 76 31.73 -13.31 -23.26
CA ARG A 76 31.71 -12.52 -24.50
C ARG A 76 30.98 -11.18 -24.38
N SER A 77 30.22 -10.92 -23.31
CA SER A 77 29.53 -9.64 -23.12
C SER A 77 30.42 -8.57 -22.46
N GLY A 78 31.48 -8.97 -21.75
CA GLY A 78 32.32 -8.05 -20.97
C GLY A 78 31.62 -7.37 -19.78
N ILE A 79 30.34 -7.71 -19.50
CA ILE A 79 29.54 -7.05 -18.46
C ILE A 79 29.92 -7.56 -17.06
N THR A 80 30.29 -8.84 -16.93
CA THR A 80 30.71 -9.40 -15.64
C THR A 80 32.18 -9.08 -15.37
N ARG A 81 32.42 -7.95 -14.70
CA ARG A 81 33.75 -7.48 -14.29
C ARG A 81 33.76 -6.98 -12.84
N LEU A 82 34.92 -7.10 -12.20
CA LEU A 82 35.21 -6.53 -10.89
C LEU A 82 36.34 -5.52 -11.06
N THR A 83 36.06 -4.23 -10.85
CA THR A 83 37.07 -3.17 -10.82
C THR A 83 37.39 -2.83 -9.37
N ILE A 84 38.65 -2.52 -9.07
CA ILE A 84 39.10 -2.17 -7.73
C ILE A 84 40.13 -1.04 -7.86
N ASP A 85 39.82 0.14 -7.30
CA ASP A 85 40.72 1.30 -7.30
C ASP A 85 42.06 0.97 -6.66
N ARG A 86 42.04 0.25 -5.54
CA ARG A 86 43.25 -0.04 -4.76
C ARG A 86 43.14 -1.31 -3.93
N VAL A 87 44.18 -2.12 -3.97
CA VAL A 87 44.43 -3.19 -3.01
C VAL A 87 45.76 -2.95 -2.31
N GLN A 88 45.74 -2.98 -0.98
CA GLN A 88 46.92 -2.88 -0.13
C GLN A 88 47.04 -4.16 0.71
N ALA A 89 48.18 -4.83 0.67
CA ALA A 89 48.48 -6.01 1.48
C ALA A 89 49.69 -5.75 2.37
N ASP A 90 49.53 -5.98 3.67
CA ASP A 90 50.56 -5.84 4.70
C ASP A 90 50.97 -7.21 5.23
N MET A 91 52.26 -7.53 5.11
CA MET A 91 52.82 -8.84 5.46
C MET A 91 54.16 -8.73 6.19
N SER A 92 54.48 -9.73 7.02
CA SER A 92 55.74 -9.77 7.75
C SER A 92 56.91 -10.24 6.87
N LEU A 93 58.06 -9.56 6.92
CA LEU A 93 59.27 -9.94 6.17
C LEU A 93 59.74 -11.36 6.51
N ALA A 94 59.53 -11.81 7.75
CA ALA A 94 59.88 -13.16 8.19
C ALA A 94 59.02 -14.24 7.53
N SER A 95 57.69 -14.06 7.44
CA SER A 95 56.80 -15.03 6.79
C SER A 95 57.11 -15.18 5.29
N VAL A 96 57.37 -14.04 4.64
CA VAL A 96 57.84 -13.93 3.25
C VAL A 96 59.12 -14.72 3.01
N TRP A 97 60.17 -14.49 3.81
CA TRP A 97 61.44 -15.24 3.70
C TRP A 97 61.30 -16.72 4.04
N SER A 98 60.35 -17.11 4.89
CA SER A 98 60.07 -18.51 5.21
C SER A 98 59.34 -19.28 4.09
N GLY A 99 58.95 -18.60 3.01
CA GLY A 99 58.19 -19.17 1.90
C GLY A 99 56.71 -19.44 2.22
N ARG A 100 56.21 -18.93 3.35
CA ARG A 100 54.81 -19.00 3.80
C ARG A 100 54.32 -17.60 4.14
N PRO A 101 53.98 -16.76 3.13
CA PRO A 101 53.62 -15.37 3.39
C PRO A 101 52.30 -15.27 4.17
N GLU A 102 52.38 -14.61 5.32
CA GLU A 102 51.27 -14.37 6.24
C GLU A 102 50.81 -12.90 6.08
N ILE A 103 49.59 -12.72 5.59
CA ILE A 103 49.01 -11.42 5.27
C ILE A 103 48.20 -10.95 6.49
N SER A 104 48.86 -10.15 7.33
CA SER A 104 48.27 -9.57 8.54
C SER A 104 47.06 -8.67 8.28
N GLU A 105 47.09 -7.87 7.20
CA GLU A 105 45.94 -7.06 6.79
C GLU A 105 45.88 -6.92 5.26
N LEU A 106 44.68 -6.98 4.71
CA LEU A 106 44.39 -6.76 3.30
C LEU A 106 43.26 -5.75 3.14
N VAL A 107 43.57 -4.56 2.66
CA VAL A 107 42.60 -3.47 2.44
C VAL A 107 42.24 -3.38 0.96
N VAL A 108 40.94 -3.44 0.66
CA VAL A 108 40.36 -3.32 -0.68
C VAL A 108 39.49 -2.06 -0.72
N THR A 109 39.90 -1.06 -1.51
CA THR A 109 39.19 0.23 -1.62
C THR A 109 38.39 0.31 -2.92
N HIS A 110 37.14 0.75 -2.83
CA HIS A 110 36.16 0.85 -3.92
C HIS A 110 36.10 -0.38 -4.86
N PRO A 111 35.93 -1.62 -4.35
CA PRO A 111 35.62 -2.75 -5.22
C PRO A 111 34.21 -2.59 -5.81
N VAL A 112 34.11 -2.40 -7.13
CA VAL A 112 32.85 -2.33 -7.88
C VAL A 112 32.65 -3.62 -8.67
N LEU A 113 31.69 -4.44 -8.24
CA LEU A 113 31.29 -5.64 -8.97
C LEU A 113 30.11 -5.34 -9.91
N TYR A 114 30.32 -5.50 -11.20
CA TYR A 114 29.28 -5.43 -12.21
C TYR A 114 28.68 -6.82 -12.43
N GLN A 115 27.36 -6.95 -12.23
CA GLN A 115 26.65 -8.22 -12.35
C GLN A 115 25.49 -8.05 -13.36
N PRO A 116 25.49 -8.77 -14.51
CA PRO A 116 24.40 -8.69 -15.47
C PRO A 116 23.09 -9.26 -14.91
N LEU A 117 22.00 -8.55 -15.14
CA LEU A 117 20.64 -8.95 -14.76
C LEU A 117 19.99 -9.81 -15.86
N LEU A 118 19.66 -11.06 -15.52
CA LEU A 118 19.01 -12.03 -16.42
C LEU A 118 17.51 -12.13 -16.12
N ARG A 119 16.66 -11.95 -17.14
CA ARG A 119 15.20 -12.14 -17.00
C ARG A 119 14.77 -13.60 -17.04
N GLU A 120 15.49 -14.40 -17.82
CA GLU A 120 15.24 -15.81 -18.05
C GLU A 120 16.29 -16.69 -17.36
N ARG A 121 15.83 -17.84 -16.86
CA ARG A 121 16.68 -18.85 -16.25
C ARG A 121 17.18 -19.80 -17.34
N LEU A 122 18.49 -19.80 -17.60
CA LEU A 122 19.12 -20.71 -18.57
C LEU A 122 19.07 -22.15 -18.04
N PRO A 123 18.39 -23.12 -18.71
CA PRO A 123 18.17 -24.47 -18.19
C PRO A 123 19.44 -25.31 -18.01
N ASN A 124 20.51 -24.98 -18.74
CA ASN A 124 21.82 -25.63 -18.66
C ASN A 124 22.93 -24.57 -18.55
N ALA A 125 22.81 -23.65 -17.58
CA ALA A 125 23.97 -22.87 -17.17
C ALA A 125 25.04 -23.84 -16.66
N ALA A 126 26.13 -23.98 -17.43
CA ALA A 126 27.13 -25.03 -17.25
C ALA A 126 27.53 -25.17 -15.78
N ALA A 127 27.59 -26.43 -15.30
CA ALA A 127 28.06 -26.72 -13.95
C ALA A 127 29.38 -25.98 -13.72
N PRO A 128 29.51 -25.25 -12.60
CA PRO A 128 30.69 -24.44 -12.38
C PRO A 128 31.91 -25.36 -12.36
N ALA A 129 33.05 -24.88 -12.87
CA ALA A 129 34.32 -25.52 -12.60
C ALA A 129 34.42 -25.78 -11.08
N LYS A 130 34.96 -26.96 -10.72
CA LYS A 130 35.15 -27.45 -9.36
C LYS A 130 35.56 -26.29 -8.44
N PRO A 131 34.92 -26.09 -7.27
CA PRO A 131 35.21 -24.93 -6.42
C PRO A 131 36.72 -24.83 -6.24
N LEU A 132 37.25 -23.65 -6.55
CA LEU A 132 38.67 -23.42 -6.55
C LEU A 132 39.15 -23.53 -5.12
N ALA A 133 39.71 -24.69 -4.79
CA ALA A 133 40.69 -24.76 -3.73
C ALA A 133 41.82 -23.83 -4.19
N LEU A 134 41.92 -22.66 -3.56
CA LEU A 134 43.16 -21.90 -3.62
C LEU A 134 44.23 -22.82 -3.03
N ASP A 135 45.11 -23.36 -3.88
CA ASP A 135 46.39 -23.93 -3.45
C ASP A 135 47.34 -22.76 -3.10
N THR A 136 46.92 -21.95 -2.13
CA THR A 136 47.77 -21.01 -1.43
C THR A 136 48.75 -21.82 -0.62
N LYS A 137 49.96 -22.00 -1.16
CA LYS A 137 51.07 -22.78 -0.58
C LYS A 137 51.51 -22.26 0.80
N GLY A 138 50.69 -22.52 1.82
CA GLY A 138 50.87 -22.02 3.19
C GLY A 138 50.61 -20.53 3.40
N ALA A 139 49.95 -19.83 2.47
CA ALA A 139 49.63 -18.40 2.66
C ALA A 139 48.29 -18.22 3.41
N THR A 140 48.31 -17.41 4.46
CA THR A 140 47.16 -17.08 5.33
C THR A 140 46.81 -15.60 5.24
N ILE A 141 45.54 -15.26 5.52
CA ILE A 141 45.08 -13.87 5.67
C ILE A 141 44.34 -13.77 7.00
N ASP A 142 44.78 -12.86 7.87
CA ASP A 142 44.21 -12.69 9.20
C ASP A 142 43.05 -11.69 9.21
N ARG A 143 43.15 -10.63 8.38
CA ARG A 143 42.12 -9.59 8.26
C ARG A 143 41.93 -9.11 6.82
N ILE A 144 40.68 -8.99 6.40
CA ILE A 144 40.27 -8.40 5.12
C ILE A 144 39.34 -7.22 5.42
N LYS A 145 39.72 -6.03 4.97
CA LYS A 145 38.95 -4.80 5.11
C LYS A 145 38.50 -4.28 3.74
N ILE A 146 37.20 -4.24 3.51
CA ILE A 146 36.56 -3.63 2.35
C ILE A 146 36.10 -2.22 2.73
N THR A 147 36.48 -1.22 1.94
CA THR A 147 36.07 0.18 2.12
C THR A 147 35.32 0.67 0.89
N ASP A 148 34.11 1.20 1.11
CA ASP A 148 33.19 1.77 0.13
C ASP A 148 33.02 0.94 -1.17
N GLY A 149 32.75 -0.36 -1.01
CA GLY A 149 32.43 -1.24 -2.13
C GLY A 149 31.03 -1.01 -2.72
N GLU A 150 30.89 -1.34 -4.01
CA GLU A 150 29.62 -1.29 -4.74
C GLU A 150 29.35 -2.61 -5.47
N VAL A 151 28.09 -3.04 -5.50
CA VAL A 151 27.60 -4.09 -6.42
C VAL A 151 26.58 -3.45 -7.34
N ALA A 152 26.95 -3.27 -8.60
CA ALA A 152 26.14 -2.63 -9.63
C ALA A 152 25.44 -3.69 -10.49
N PHE A 153 24.10 -3.63 -10.52
CA PHE A 153 23.25 -4.53 -11.29
C PHE A 153 22.80 -3.84 -12.59
N SER A 154 23.27 -4.33 -13.74
CA SER A 154 23.05 -3.70 -15.05
C SER A 154 22.29 -4.59 -16.04
N ARG A 155 21.48 -3.95 -16.89
CA ARG A 155 20.91 -4.56 -18.09
C ARG A 155 21.92 -4.53 -19.24
N LEU A 156 21.78 -5.44 -20.21
CA LEU A 156 22.44 -5.43 -21.53
C LEU A 156 22.17 -4.16 -22.40
N ARG A 157 21.41 -3.18 -21.90
CA ARG A 157 21.12 -1.89 -22.57
C ARG A 157 21.44 -0.71 -21.64
N ASP A 158 22.54 -0.82 -20.90
CA ASP A 158 23.24 0.21 -20.10
C ASP A 158 22.49 0.99 -19.01
N ARG A 159 21.18 0.79 -18.82
CA ARG A 159 20.50 1.31 -17.62
C ARG A 159 20.78 0.39 -16.43
N VAL A 160 21.56 0.90 -15.46
CA VAL A 160 21.69 0.34 -14.11
C VAL A 160 20.32 0.37 -13.42
N GLU A 161 19.89 -0.74 -12.85
CA GLU A 161 18.60 -0.87 -12.17
C GLU A 161 18.71 -0.88 -10.66
N GLY A 162 19.84 -1.33 -10.14
CA GLY A 162 20.06 -1.43 -8.70
C GLY A 162 21.53 -1.33 -8.38
N ARG A 163 21.82 -0.79 -7.20
CA ARG A 163 23.14 -0.81 -6.59
C ARG A 163 23.04 -1.14 -5.12
N ILE A 164 23.98 -1.93 -4.62
CA ILE A 164 24.30 -1.98 -3.19
C ILE A 164 25.57 -1.16 -3.05
N SER A 165 25.53 -0.05 -2.31
CA SER A 165 26.62 0.94 -2.22
C SER A 165 27.13 1.08 -0.80
N ALA A 166 28.26 1.77 -0.59
CA ALA A 166 28.84 2.00 0.72
C ALA A 166 29.06 0.72 1.54
N ILE A 167 29.46 -0.36 0.86
CA ILE A 167 29.80 -1.64 1.50
C ILE A 167 31.14 -1.45 2.21
N ASN A 168 31.08 -1.30 3.53
CA ASN A 168 32.24 -1.27 4.40
C ASN A 168 32.19 -2.54 5.24
N ALA A 169 33.19 -3.41 5.10
CA ALA A 169 33.22 -4.70 5.79
C ALA A 169 34.61 -4.98 6.38
N ASP A 170 34.65 -5.57 7.56
CA ASP A 170 35.84 -5.99 8.27
C ASP A 170 35.67 -7.45 8.65
N ALA A 171 36.42 -8.32 7.95
CA ALA A 171 36.42 -9.76 8.16
C ALA A 171 37.74 -10.15 8.84
N THR A 172 37.64 -10.71 10.04
CA THR A 172 38.77 -11.18 10.85
C THR A 172 38.72 -12.70 11.01
N LEU A 173 39.88 -13.36 10.94
CA LEU A 173 40.06 -14.78 11.19
C LEU A 173 40.69 -14.96 12.57
N ASP A 174 39.95 -15.58 13.49
CA ASP A 174 40.45 -15.90 14.83
C ASP A 174 41.36 -17.16 14.81
N ARG A 175 42.15 -17.36 15.87
CA ARG A 175 43.03 -18.53 16.06
C ARG A 175 42.28 -19.87 15.96
N ASP A 176 41.00 -19.87 16.35
CA ASP A 176 40.05 -20.98 16.22
C ASP A 176 39.54 -21.22 14.78
N ARG A 177 40.06 -20.50 13.77
CA ARG A 177 39.56 -20.49 12.37
C ARG A 177 38.09 -20.08 12.22
N LYS A 178 37.59 -19.27 13.15
CA LYS A 178 36.29 -18.59 13.06
C LYS A 178 36.46 -17.28 12.32
N VAL A 179 35.58 -17.02 11.35
CA VAL A 179 35.53 -15.78 10.58
C VAL A 179 34.46 -14.87 11.19
N ASN A 180 34.85 -13.72 11.71
CA ASN A 180 33.92 -12.68 12.18
C ASN A 180 33.89 -11.56 11.13
N ILE A 181 32.74 -11.33 10.52
CA ILE A 181 32.51 -10.32 9.48
C ILE A 181 31.55 -9.26 10.04
N THR A 182 32.05 -8.05 10.27
CA THR A 182 31.23 -6.92 10.69
C THR A 182 31.22 -5.84 9.62
N GLY A 183 30.14 -5.08 9.49
CA GLY A 183 30.10 -4.04 8.46
C GLY A 183 28.79 -3.29 8.33
N THR A 184 28.79 -2.39 7.34
CA THR A 184 27.64 -1.62 6.89
C THR A 184 27.55 -1.66 5.37
N ALA A 185 26.35 -1.52 4.85
CA ALA A 185 26.06 -1.37 3.43
C ALA A 185 24.80 -0.50 3.27
N ARG A 186 24.54 -0.02 2.04
CA ARG A 186 23.28 0.62 1.68
C ARG A 186 22.62 -0.18 0.55
N VAL A 187 21.49 -0.80 0.86
CA VAL A 187 20.72 -1.65 -0.07
C VAL A 187 19.58 -0.80 -0.62
N GLY A 188 19.69 -0.36 -1.87
CA GLY A 188 18.85 0.74 -2.36
C GLY A 188 19.11 2.01 -1.53
N ASP A 189 18.06 2.60 -0.97
CA ASP A 189 18.15 3.75 -0.05
C ASP A 189 18.28 3.34 1.43
N HIS A 190 18.26 2.05 1.74
CA HIS A 190 18.16 1.55 3.11
C HIS A 190 19.55 1.29 3.73
N PRO A 191 19.96 2.03 4.78
CA PRO A 191 21.18 1.72 5.52
C PRO A 191 21.01 0.38 6.25
N THR A 192 22.03 -0.46 6.16
CA THR A 192 22.07 -1.82 6.68
C THR A 192 23.37 -2.02 7.45
N LYS A 193 23.29 -2.55 8.67
CA LYS A 193 24.44 -3.01 9.45
C LYS A 193 24.37 -4.53 9.60
N PHE A 194 25.51 -5.20 9.54
CA PHE A 194 25.60 -6.65 9.71
C PHE A 194 26.79 -7.04 10.60
N ASP A 195 26.59 -8.07 11.40
CA ASP A 195 27.60 -8.85 12.12
C ASP A 195 27.29 -10.33 11.83
N ILE A 196 28.27 -11.05 11.29
CA ILE A 196 28.14 -12.43 10.83
C ILE A 196 29.35 -13.21 11.34
N LYS A 197 29.13 -14.27 12.12
CA LYS A 197 30.19 -15.11 12.69
C LYS A 197 30.02 -16.52 12.14
N ALA A 198 31.02 -17.01 11.44
CA ALA A 198 30.97 -18.28 10.73
C ALA A 198 32.21 -19.12 10.99
N ALA A 199 32.07 -20.44 11.06
CA ALA A 199 33.24 -21.33 10.96
C ALA A 199 33.80 -21.30 9.52
N SER A 200 35.13 -21.41 9.37
CA SER A 200 35.75 -21.44 8.04
C SER A 200 35.21 -22.58 7.17
N PRO A 201 34.75 -22.30 5.93
CA PRO A 201 34.17 -23.31 5.03
C PRO A 201 35.22 -24.29 4.45
N ALA A 202 36.50 -24.10 4.74
CA ALA A 202 37.58 -24.94 4.24
C ALA A 202 37.60 -26.35 4.86
N GLU A 203 37.01 -26.55 6.04
CA GLU A 203 37.12 -27.80 6.81
C GLU A 203 35.86 -28.67 6.78
N ARG A 204 34.68 -28.10 6.49
CA ARG A 204 33.40 -28.82 6.54
C ARG A 204 32.45 -28.38 5.42
N PRO A 205 31.71 -29.30 4.79
CA PRO A 205 30.74 -28.96 3.73
C PRO A 205 29.51 -28.21 4.25
N ALA A 206 29.25 -28.28 5.56
CA ALA A 206 28.26 -27.49 6.27
C ALA A 206 28.93 -26.80 7.48
N PHE A 207 28.55 -25.55 7.74
CA PHE A 207 29.12 -24.71 8.79
C PHE A 207 28.03 -23.87 9.46
N HIS A 208 28.16 -23.66 10.77
CA HIS A 208 27.26 -22.78 11.52
C HIS A 208 27.62 -21.32 11.26
N VAL A 209 26.57 -20.50 11.18
CA VAL A 209 26.63 -19.05 10.99
C VAL A 209 25.68 -18.39 11.98
N ASP A 210 26.24 -17.63 12.91
CA ASP A 210 25.49 -16.65 13.70
C ASP A 210 25.39 -15.36 12.89
N PHE A 211 24.25 -14.70 12.91
CA PHE A 211 24.02 -13.46 12.19
C PHE A 211 23.20 -12.46 13.01
N ALA A 212 23.55 -11.19 12.89
CA ALA A 212 22.82 -10.07 13.43
C ALA A 212 22.77 -8.96 12.37
N ILE A 213 21.57 -8.68 11.85
CA ILE A 213 21.31 -7.73 10.77
C ILE A 213 20.38 -6.64 11.28
N ASP A 214 20.79 -5.39 11.13
CA ASP A 214 20.01 -4.21 11.51
C ASP A 214 19.72 -3.36 10.26
N MET A 215 18.43 -3.08 10.03
CA MET A 215 17.92 -2.35 8.86
C MET A 215 16.81 -1.40 9.33
N PRO A 216 17.14 -0.30 10.04
CA PRO A 216 16.17 0.48 10.83
C PRO A 216 15.07 1.17 10.00
N SER A 217 15.25 1.28 8.68
CA SER A 217 14.24 1.80 7.74
C SER A 217 13.25 0.76 7.23
N VAL A 218 13.47 -0.53 7.53
CA VAL A 218 12.67 -1.68 7.06
C VAL A 218 12.17 -2.52 8.24
N LEU A 219 13.02 -2.73 9.24
CA LEU A 219 12.74 -3.50 10.45
C LEU A 219 12.75 -2.58 11.67
N LYS A 220 11.75 -2.70 12.56
CA LYS A 220 11.70 -1.96 13.84
C LYS A 220 12.78 -2.40 14.84
N SER A 221 13.44 -3.51 14.58
CA SER A 221 14.30 -4.24 15.51
C SER A 221 15.33 -5.06 14.76
N GLN A 222 16.50 -5.23 15.35
CA GLN A 222 17.55 -6.10 14.82
C GLN A 222 17.02 -7.52 14.61
N LEU A 223 17.32 -8.08 13.44
CA LEU A 223 17.15 -9.50 13.14
C LEU A 223 18.39 -10.23 13.66
N THR A 224 18.22 -11.18 14.57
CA THR A 224 19.30 -12.00 15.12
C THR A 224 18.99 -13.47 14.94
N GLY A 225 19.99 -14.32 14.77
CA GLY A 225 19.77 -15.75 14.68
C GLY A 225 21.03 -16.54 14.38
N GLN A 226 20.83 -17.85 14.21
CA GLN A 226 21.82 -18.82 13.82
C GLN A 226 21.24 -19.72 12.72
N ALA A 227 22.11 -20.23 11.85
CA ALA A 227 21.74 -21.16 10.78
C ALA A 227 22.90 -22.10 10.45
N GLU A 228 22.58 -23.26 9.87
CA GLU A 228 23.56 -24.13 9.23
C GLU A 228 23.59 -23.84 7.73
N MET A 229 24.72 -23.38 7.21
CA MET A 229 24.91 -23.15 5.78
C MET A 229 25.67 -24.31 5.15
N ARG A 230 25.14 -24.85 4.04
CA ARG A 230 25.74 -25.91 3.25
C ARG A 230 25.89 -25.49 1.80
N LEU A 231 27.09 -25.70 1.24
CA LEU A 231 27.40 -25.32 -0.15
C LEU A 231 27.32 -26.53 -1.09
N SER A 232 26.56 -26.41 -2.17
CA SER A 232 26.29 -27.51 -3.11
C SER A 232 26.39 -27.02 -4.56
N GLY A 233 27.61 -26.88 -5.08
CA GLY A 233 27.88 -26.45 -6.46
C GLY A 233 27.57 -24.98 -6.72
N ASN A 234 26.35 -24.68 -7.15
CA ASN A 234 25.81 -23.32 -7.31
C ASN A 234 24.68 -23.00 -6.31
N VAL A 235 24.24 -23.97 -5.50
CA VAL A 235 23.17 -23.80 -4.52
C VAL A 235 23.79 -23.58 -3.13
N VAL A 236 23.34 -22.52 -2.45
CA VAL A 236 23.51 -22.35 -1.01
C VAL A 236 22.24 -22.89 -0.35
N MET A 237 22.36 -23.83 0.58
CA MET A 237 21.27 -24.26 1.45
C MET A 237 21.50 -23.70 2.85
N ILE A 238 20.45 -23.21 3.49
CA ILE A 238 20.46 -22.58 4.79
C ILE A 238 19.39 -23.29 5.62
N ASN A 239 19.82 -24.24 6.45
CA ASN A 239 18.95 -25.12 7.21
C ASN A 239 18.95 -24.75 8.70
N GLY A 240 17.91 -25.15 9.43
CA GLY A 240 17.82 -24.95 10.87
C GLY A 240 17.89 -23.47 11.28
N VAL A 241 17.44 -22.57 10.40
CA VAL A 241 17.39 -21.13 10.70
C VAL A 241 16.53 -20.97 11.94
N ASN A 242 17.08 -20.35 12.98
CA ASN A 242 16.32 -19.99 14.16
C ASN A 242 16.86 -18.68 14.73
N GLY A 243 15.96 -17.85 15.28
CA GLY A 243 16.34 -16.51 15.66
C GLY A 243 15.21 -15.69 16.25
N ARG A 244 15.44 -14.37 16.34
CA ARG A 244 14.50 -13.37 16.84
C ARG A 244 14.47 -12.16 15.92
N LEU A 245 13.26 -11.66 15.68
CA LEU A 245 12.99 -10.35 15.10
C LEU A 245 12.23 -9.53 16.16
N GLY A 246 12.98 -8.78 16.95
CA GLY A 246 12.45 -8.09 18.14
C GLY A 246 11.91 -9.08 19.18
N ASP A 247 10.63 -8.95 19.52
CA ASP A 247 9.95 -9.81 20.50
C ASP A 247 9.64 -11.22 19.94
N GLY A 248 9.53 -11.36 18.62
CA GLY A 248 9.12 -12.59 17.95
C GLY A 248 10.29 -13.54 17.69
N ALA A 249 10.20 -14.76 18.22
CA ALA A 249 11.07 -15.86 17.80
C ALA A 249 10.60 -16.45 16.46
N PHE A 250 11.53 -16.85 15.60
CA PHE A 250 11.23 -17.46 14.31
C PHE A 250 12.12 -18.67 14.03
N ASN A 251 11.66 -19.56 13.16
CA ASN A 251 12.39 -20.71 12.66
C ASN A 251 12.17 -20.91 11.15
N GLY A 252 12.97 -21.75 10.50
CA GLY A 252 12.71 -22.16 9.12
C GLY A 252 13.94 -22.60 8.32
N TRP A 253 13.86 -22.45 7.00
CA TRP A 253 14.93 -22.75 6.06
C TRP A 253 14.89 -21.83 4.84
N ALA A 254 16.04 -21.74 4.15
CA ALA A 254 16.15 -21.05 2.87
C ALA A 254 17.10 -21.78 1.93
N SER A 255 16.97 -21.54 0.63
CA SER A 255 17.94 -21.96 -0.38
C SER A 255 18.06 -20.90 -1.47
N VAL A 256 19.27 -20.73 -1.99
CA VAL A 256 19.56 -19.76 -3.04
C VAL A 256 20.37 -20.46 -4.12
N ASP A 257 19.75 -20.65 -5.28
CA ASP A 257 20.41 -21.12 -6.50
C ASP A 257 20.73 -19.93 -7.40
N ILE A 258 21.98 -19.84 -7.83
CA ILE A 258 22.57 -18.72 -8.58
C ILE A 258 23.36 -19.21 -9.79
N ALA A 259 22.94 -20.33 -10.39
CA ALA A 259 23.54 -20.84 -11.62
C ALA A 259 23.34 -19.90 -12.83
N SER A 260 22.17 -19.24 -12.91
CA SER A 260 21.87 -18.19 -13.89
C SER A 260 21.05 -17.08 -13.24
N LYS A 261 19.75 -16.96 -13.55
CA LYS A 261 18.83 -16.12 -12.79
C LYS A 261 18.68 -16.69 -11.37
N PRO A 262 18.84 -15.88 -10.31
CA PRO A 262 18.66 -16.34 -8.94
C PRO A 262 17.28 -16.96 -8.70
N LEU A 263 17.23 -18.16 -8.13
CA LEU A 263 16.03 -18.73 -7.53
C LEU A 263 16.22 -18.77 -6.02
N VAL A 264 15.39 -18.00 -5.32
CA VAL A 264 15.33 -17.98 -3.86
C VAL A 264 14.16 -18.85 -3.42
N LYS A 265 14.38 -19.75 -2.46
CA LYS A 265 13.31 -20.40 -1.71
C LYS A 265 13.44 -20.08 -0.24
N VAL A 266 12.35 -19.71 0.42
CA VAL A 266 12.31 -19.32 1.83
C VAL A 266 11.04 -19.87 2.43
N ASP A 267 11.15 -20.44 3.62
CA ASP A 267 10.04 -20.94 4.42
C ASP A 267 10.34 -20.56 5.87
N LEU A 268 9.58 -19.60 6.41
CA LEU A 268 9.82 -19.01 7.74
C LEU A 268 8.54 -19.01 8.55
N ASP A 269 8.63 -19.52 9.77
CA ASP A 269 7.57 -19.57 10.75
C ASP A 269 7.89 -18.67 11.95
N PHE A 270 6.99 -17.73 12.24
CA PHE A 270 7.15 -16.73 13.29
C PHE A 270 6.16 -16.93 14.43
N HIS A 271 6.62 -16.88 15.68
CA HIS A 271 5.71 -16.77 16.82
C HIS A 271 4.98 -15.42 16.81
N ARG A 272 5.68 -14.37 16.39
CA ARG A 272 5.16 -13.02 16.22
C ARG A 272 5.94 -12.29 15.14
N LEU A 273 5.28 -11.64 14.20
CA LEU A 273 5.91 -10.84 13.14
C LEU A 273 5.48 -9.37 13.28
N ALA A 274 6.41 -8.47 13.57
CA ALA A 274 6.12 -7.04 13.70
C ALA A 274 6.85 -6.25 12.61
N MET A 275 6.09 -5.70 11.65
CA MET A 275 6.63 -4.92 10.54
C MET A 275 6.11 -3.48 10.58
N PRO A 276 6.97 -2.45 10.47
CA PRO A 276 6.51 -1.12 10.18
C PRO A 276 5.98 -1.09 8.75
N LEU A 277 4.73 -0.66 8.56
CA LEU A 277 4.39 -0.09 7.26
C LEU A 277 5.03 1.30 7.22
N ALA A 278 5.64 1.67 6.10
CA ALA A 278 6.03 3.06 5.89
C ALA A 278 4.76 3.90 5.98
N LYS A 279 4.63 4.74 7.02
CA LYS A 279 3.52 5.68 7.11
C LYS A 279 3.59 6.58 5.88
N SER A 280 2.63 6.44 4.97
CA SER A 280 2.31 7.53 4.05
C SER A 280 2.17 8.79 4.91
N PRO A 281 2.82 9.91 4.57
CA PRO A 281 2.77 11.12 5.39
C PRO A 281 1.29 11.45 5.64
N GLU A 282 0.94 11.60 6.92
CA GLU A 282 -0.42 11.40 7.44
C GLU A 282 -1.49 11.88 6.46
N GLY A 283 -2.19 10.90 5.87
CA GLY A 283 -3.15 11.14 4.81
C GLY A 283 -4.22 12.10 5.30
N VAL A 284 -4.13 13.37 4.90
CA VAL A 284 -5.17 14.35 5.19
C VAL A 284 -6.43 13.83 4.49
N SER A 285 -7.43 13.47 5.29
CA SER A 285 -8.63 12.77 4.83
C SER A 285 -9.21 13.42 3.58
N GLY A 286 -9.19 12.72 2.45
CA GLY A 286 -9.60 13.26 1.14
C GLY A 286 -8.46 13.62 0.18
N GLN A 287 -7.18 13.34 0.48
CA GLN A 287 -6.13 13.47 -0.54
C GLN A 287 -6.37 12.57 -1.77
N PRO A 288 -6.03 13.03 -2.99
CA PRO A 288 -6.12 12.21 -4.20
C PRO A 288 -5.08 11.09 -4.20
N TRP A 289 -5.31 10.05 -5.02
CA TRP A 289 -4.36 8.94 -5.14
C TRP A 289 -3.01 9.38 -5.69
N SER A 290 -1.94 8.72 -5.22
CA SER A 290 -0.58 9.07 -5.62
C SER A 290 -0.33 8.84 -7.12
N ASN A 291 0.35 9.81 -7.72
CA ASN A 291 0.95 9.70 -9.06
C ASN A 291 2.39 9.16 -9.03
N ALA A 292 2.95 8.89 -7.85
CA ALA A 292 4.29 8.34 -7.73
C ALA A 292 4.41 7.01 -8.52
N PRO A 293 5.47 6.83 -9.34
CA PRO A 293 5.70 5.58 -10.03
C PRO A 293 5.84 4.41 -9.07
N ILE A 294 5.10 3.32 -9.31
CA ILE A 294 5.27 2.04 -8.63
C ILE A 294 6.39 1.30 -9.35
N ASP A 295 7.57 1.20 -8.73
CA ASP A 295 8.68 0.44 -9.29
C ASP A 295 8.53 -1.06 -8.97
N VAL A 296 8.35 -1.84 -10.03
CA VAL A 296 8.30 -3.31 -10.02
C VAL A 296 9.42 -3.93 -10.85
N SER A 297 10.35 -3.12 -11.37
CA SER A 297 11.36 -3.54 -12.35
C SER A 297 12.18 -4.73 -11.83
N GLY A 298 12.63 -4.66 -10.58
CA GLY A 298 13.41 -5.68 -9.88
C GLY A 298 12.80 -7.10 -9.89
N LEU A 299 11.47 -7.22 -9.98
CA LEU A 299 10.78 -8.53 -9.99
C LEU A 299 11.12 -9.37 -11.22
N ASN A 300 11.64 -8.77 -12.28
CA ASN A 300 12.03 -9.50 -13.49
C ASN A 300 13.32 -10.31 -13.32
N TYR A 301 14.13 -10.09 -12.28
CA TYR A 301 15.52 -10.60 -12.21
C TYR A 301 15.80 -11.61 -11.11
N VAL A 302 14.81 -11.91 -10.29
CA VAL A 302 14.84 -12.99 -9.31
C VAL A 302 13.57 -13.82 -9.50
N ASP A 303 13.70 -15.14 -9.41
CA ASP A 303 12.56 -16.02 -9.19
C ASP A 303 12.53 -16.36 -7.69
N ALA A 304 11.34 -16.46 -7.09
CA ALA A 304 11.21 -16.70 -5.65
C ALA A 304 10.06 -17.67 -5.33
N GLN A 305 10.23 -18.45 -4.27
CA GLN A 305 9.19 -19.23 -3.61
C GLN A 305 9.29 -18.93 -2.12
N VAL A 306 8.30 -18.23 -1.56
CA VAL A 306 8.33 -17.71 -0.19
C VAL A 306 7.09 -18.19 0.53
N ARG A 307 7.26 -18.90 1.64
CA ARG A 307 6.20 -19.17 2.60
C ARG A 307 6.51 -18.47 3.91
N ILE A 308 5.54 -17.73 4.44
CA ILE A 308 5.62 -17.04 5.72
C ILE A 308 4.38 -17.38 6.54
N SER A 309 4.57 -18.02 7.69
CA SER A 309 3.53 -18.22 8.71
C SER A 309 3.81 -17.37 9.95
N ALA A 310 2.76 -16.92 10.62
CA ALA A 310 2.87 -16.39 11.97
C ALA A 310 1.63 -16.64 12.82
N ASN A 311 1.80 -16.93 14.12
CA ASN A 311 0.67 -17.01 15.05
C ASN A 311 -0.01 -15.64 15.21
N GLU A 312 0.79 -14.56 15.26
CA GLU A 312 0.35 -13.18 15.20
C GLU A 312 1.29 -12.38 14.28
N ALA A 313 0.71 -11.54 13.42
CA ALA A 313 1.43 -10.51 12.67
C ALA A 313 0.81 -9.13 12.92
N VAL A 314 1.66 -8.13 13.17
CA VAL A 314 1.30 -6.73 13.32
C VAL A 314 2.01 -5.95 12.23
N ILE A 315 1.26 -5.46 11.24
CA ILE A 315 1.77 -4.79 10.05
C ILE A 315 1.20 -3.38 10.00
N GLY A 316 2.02 -2.39 10.35
CA GLY A 316 1.50 -1.05 10.68
C GLY A 316 0.56 -1.13 11.88
N ASP A 317 -0.69 -0.69 11.70
CA ASP A 317 -1.76 -0.77 12.69
C ASP A 317 -2.66 -2.03 12.49
N ALA A 318 -2.46 -2.79 11.42
CA ALA A 318 -3.25 -3.99 11.13
C ALA A 318 -2.78 -5.19 11.97
N ARG A 319 -3.73 -5.86 12.64
CA ARG A 319 -3.48 -7.07 13.42
C ARG A 319 -4.08 -8.30 12.73
N ILE A 320 -3.20 -9.26 12.42
CA ILE A 320 -3.49 -10.49 11.68
C ILE A 320 -3.14 -11.68 12.58
N ALA A 321 -4.05 -12.62 12.78
CA ALA A 321 -3.83 -13.82 13.59
C ALA A 321 -4.84 -14.93 13.23
N PRO A 322 -4.42 -16.07 12.65
CA PRO A 322 -3.08 -16.39 12.17
C PRO A 322 -2.75 -15.68 10.84
N LEU A 323 -1.46 -15.59 10.52
CA LEU A 323 -0.94 -15.29 9.20
C LEU A 323 -0.44 -16.59 8.55
N ALA A 324 -0.85 -16.85 7.31
CA ALA A 324 -0.25 -17.84 6.43
C ALA A 324 -0.23 -17.28 5.01
N LEU A 325 0.95 -17.03 4.46
CA LEU A 325 1.13 -16.41 3.15
C LEU A 325 2.11 -17.23 2.30
N ASP A 326 1.66 -17.60 1.11
CA ASP A 326 2.46 -18.27 0.08
C ASP A 326 2.64 -17.33 -1.10
N ALA A 327 3.87 -17.15 -1.56
CA ALA A 327 4.21 -16.31 -2.70
C ALA A 327 5.18 -17.00 -3.66
N LYS A 328 4.91 -16.88 -4.97
CA LYS A 328 5.72 -17.40 -6.05
C LYS A 328 5.96 -16.31 -7.08
N LEU A 329 7.20 -15.90 -7.24
CA LEU A 329 7.68 -15.04 -8.31
C LEU A 329 8.37 -15.89 -9.38
N ALA A 330 7.91 -15.81 -10.62
CA ALA A 330 8.57 -16.48 -11.74
C ALA A 330 8.50 -15.59 -12.98
N GLY A 331 9.64 -15.27 -13.58
CA GLY A 331 9.71 -14.55 -14.86
C GLY A 331 9.09 -13.15 -14.85
N GLY A 332 9.03 -12.46 -13.70
CA GLY A 332 8.35 -11.17 -13.57
C GLY A 332 6.86 -11.24 -13.19
N VAL A 333 6.29 -12.44 -13.05
CA VAL A 333 4.92 -12.63 -12.52
C VAL A 333 4.99 -13.10 -11.08
N LEU A 334 4.50 -12.27 -10.17
CA LEU A 334 4.30 -12.58 -8.75
C LEU A 334 2.87 -13.07 -8.53
N LYS A 335 2.72 -14.26 -7.96
CA LYS A 335 1.47 -14.74 -7.38
C LYS A 335 1.64 -14.83 -5.86
N ALA A 336 0.78 -14.20 -5.09
CA ALA A 336 0.77 -14.27 -3.63
C ALA A 336 -0.65 -14.62 -3.16
N GLY A 337 -0.78 -15.51 -2.18
CA GLY A 337 -2.10 -15.96 -1.73
C GLY A 337 -2.11 -16.43 -0.28
N THR A 338 -3.33 -16.59 0.22
CA THR A 338 -3.62 -17.14 1.54
C THR A 338 -4.93 -17.91 1.52
N ALA A 339 -4.96 -19.07 2.17
CA ALA A 339 -6.16 -19.88 2.32
C ALA A 339 -6.94 -19.58 3.61
N ASN A 340 -6.28 -19.05 4.64
CA ASN A 340 -6.88 -18.80 5.96
C ASN A 340 -6.03 -17.78 6.75
N LEU A 341 -6.22 -16.50 6.45
CA LEU A 341 -5.64 -15.37 7.18
C LEU A 341 -6.70 -14.83 8.14
N GLY A 342 -6.42 -14.81 9.45
CA GLY A 342 -7.34 -14.25 10.44
C GLY A 342 -7.16 -12.73 10.54
N ALA A 343 -8.23 -11.95 10.35
CA ALA A 343 -8.18 -10.49 10.42
C ALA A 343 -9.38 -9.96 11.23
N TYR A 344 -9.11 -9.14 12.24
CA TYR A 344 -10.12 -8.48 13.10
C TYR A 344 -11.27 -9.39 13.56
N GLY A 345 -10.95 -10.64 13.96
CA GLY A 345 -11.92 -11.63 14.44
C GLY A 345 -12.66 -12.43 13.36
N GLY A 346 -12.43 -12.13 12.07
CA GLY A 346 -12.92 -12.91 10.94
C GLY A 346 -11.80 -13.61 10.17
N GLN A 347 -12.15 -14.23 9.04
CA GLN A 347 -11.25 -14.92 8.13
C GLN A 347 -11.21 -14.25 6.76
N VAL A 348 -10.05 -14.34 6.12
CA VAL A 348 -9.76 -13.84 4.77
C VAL A 348 -9.05 -14.94 3.99
N SER A 349 -9.51 -15.20 2.78
CA SER A 349 -8.80 -16.00 1.78
C SER A 349 -8.67 -15.22 0.47
N GLY A 350 -7.65 -15.50 -0.33
CA GLY A 350 -7.49 -14.83 -1.62
C GLY A 350 -6.16 -15.09 -2.33
N GLU A 351 -6.09 -14.63 -3.58
CA GLU A 351 -4.89 -14.58 -4.42
C GLU A 351 -4.76 -13.16 -5.02
N VAL A 352 -3.55 -12.63 -5.02
CA VAL A 352 -3.12 -11.45 -5.76
C VAL A 352 -2.08 -11.89 -6.80
N ILE A 353 -2.29 -11.49 -8.05
CA ILE A 353 -1.34 -11.67 -9.15
C ILE A 353 -0.86 -10.28 -9.57
N LEU A 354 0.46 -10.08 -9.61
CA LEU A 354 1.13 -8.93 -10.19
C LEU A 354 1.97 -9.42 -11.38
N ASP A 355 1.67 -8.93 -12.57
CA ASP A 355 2.48 -9.10 -13.77
C ASP A 355 3.30 -7.84 -14.04
N ALA A 356 4.62 -7.95 -13.87
CA ALA A 356 5.60 -6.90 -14.12
C ALA A 356 6.43 -7.14 -15.41
N THR A 357 5.96 -7.99 -16.33
CA THR A 357 6.69 -8.33 -17.56
C THR A 357 6.72 -7.20 -18.59
N THR A 358 5.76 -6.26 -18.51
CA THR A 358 5.62 -5.12 -19.43
C THR A 358 5.93 -3.78 -18.74
N GLY A 359 5.93 -2.68 -19.51
CA GLY A 359 6.19 -1.34 -18.99
C GLY A 359 5.10 -0.73 -18.10
N ALA A 360 3.92 -1.35 -18.04
CA ALA A 360 2.84 -0.96 -17.13
C ALA A 360 2.34 -2.22 -16.40
N PRO A 361 2.58 -2.36 -15.09
CA PRO A 361 2.22 -3.59 -14.39
C PRO A 361 0.71 -3.78 -14.37
N SER A 362 0.29 -5.04 -14.50
CA SER A 362 -1.11 -5.44 -14.33
C SER A 362 -1.29 -6.23 -13.05
N PHE A 363 -2.45 -6.06 -12.44
CA PHE A 363 -2.82 -6.64 -11.16
C PHE A 363 -4.16 -7.36 -11.31
N ALA A 364 -4.26 -8.55 -10.72
CA ALA A 364 -5.53 -9.25 -10.51
C ALA A 364 -5.64 -9.64 -9.04
N MET A 365 -6.85 -9.56 -8.48
CA MET A 365 -7.12 -9.93 -7.09
C MET A 365 -8.43 -10.69 -7.00
N HIS A 366 -8.39 -11.83 -6.33
CA HIS A 366 -9.56 -12.57 -5.87
C HIS A 366 -9.50 -12.66 -4.35
N SER A 367 -10.57 -12.30 -3.64
CA SER A 367 -10.61 -12.44 -2.19
C SER A 367 -12.03 -12.65 -1.65
N ASP A 368 -12.14 -13.54 -0.68
CA ASP A 368 -13.33 -13.79 0.13
C ASP A 368 -13.03 -13.41 1.58
N LEU A 369 -13.89 -12.60 2.18
CA LEU A 369 -13.83 -12.19 3.59
C LEU A 369 -15.08 -12.72 4.30
N VAL A 370 -14.92 -13.27 5.50
CA VAL A 370 -16.02 -13.82 6.31
C VAL A 370 -15.89 -13.38 7.76
N GLY A 371 -16.86 -12.59 8.24
CA GLY A 371 -16.97 -12.19 9.65
C GLY A 371 -15.96 -11.15 10.13
N VAL A 372 -15.19 -10.54 9.22
CA VAL A 372 -14.14 -9.56 9.55
C VAL A 372 -14.79 -8.29 10.09
N ARG A 373 -14.32 -7.72 11.21
CA ARG A 373 -14.89 -6.44 11.70
C ARG A 373 -14.59 -5.30 10.73
N ALA A 374 -15.65 -4.68 10.24
CA ALA A 374 -15.61 -3.66 9.19
C ALA A 374 -14.87 -2.40 9.61
N LEU A 375 -15.20 -1.86 10.80
CA LEU A 375 -14.68 -0.57 11.26
C LEU A 375 -13.13 -0.49 11.27
N PRO A 376 -12.39 -1.38 11.96
CA PRO A 376 -10.93 -1.31 11.98
C PRO A 376 -10.29 -1.63 10.61
N LEU A 377 -10.95 -2.46 9.78
CA LEU A 377 -10.49 -2.75 8.42
C LEU A 377 -10.60 -1.52 7.51
N LEU A 378 -11.77 -0.87 7.48
CA LEU A 378 -12.05 0.28 6.62
C LEU A 378 -11.30 1.53 7.09
N GLN A 379 -11.12 1.71 8.40
CA GLN A 379 -10.28 2.76 8.96
C GLN A 379 -8.82 2.59 8.54
N GLY A 380 -8.26 1.37 8.64
CA GLY A 380 -6.87 1.09 8.31
C GLY A 380 -6.53 1.04 6.81
N LEU A 381 -7.52 0.81 5.93
CA LEU A 381 -7.28 0.67 4.48
C LEU A 381 -7.82 1.84 3.63
N ALA A 382 -8.88 2.51 4.07
CA ALA A 382 -9.65 3.45 3.25
C ALA A 382 -9.96 4.79 3.95
N GLU A 383 -9.41 5.01 5.16
CA GLU A 383 -9.68 6.20 5.99
C GLU A 383 -11.20 6.38 6.27
N PHE A 384 -11.95 5.28 6.36
CA PHE A 384 -13.41 5.28 6.44
C PHE A 384 -13.91 4.65 7.74
N ASP A 385 -14.59 5.43 8.58
CA ASP A 385 -14.95 5.10 9.96
C ASP A 385 -16.48 5.05 10.21
N ARG A 386 -17.28 5.18 9.14
CA ARG A 386 -18.74 5.37 9.22
C ARG A 386 -19.55 4.07 9.30
N ILE A 387 -18.96 2.90 9.06
CA ILE A 387 -19.66 1.60 9.10
C ILE A 387 -18.94 0.66 10.05
N ASP A 388 -19.66 0.16 11.05
CA ASP A 388 -19.27 -0.99 11.86
C ASP A 388 -20.21 -2.17 11.60
N GLY A 389 -19.73 -3.38 11.89
CA GLY A 389 -20.41 -4.65 11.69
C GLY A 389 -19.44 -5.77 11.31
N LYS A 390 -19.98 -6.97 11.14
CA LYS A 390 -19.29 -8.14 10.56
C LYS A 390 -19.39 -8.06 9.04
N LEU A 391 -18.26 -7.84 8.37
CA LEU A 391 -18.14 -7.85 6.92
C LEU A 391 -18.05 -9.28 6.39
N GLN A 392 -18.89 -9.59 5.42
CA GLN A 392 -18.65 -10.60 4.41
C GLN A 392 -18.43 -9.89 3.07
N ALA A 393 -17.41 -10.26 2.32
CA ALA A 393 -17.15 -9.67 1.01
C ALA A 393 -16.60 -10.70 0.02
N LYS A 394 -16.89 -10.49 -1.27
CA LYS A 394 -16.29 -11.25 -2.37
C LYS A 394 -15.81 -10.29 -3.44
N LEU A 395 -14.52 -10.34 -3.75
CA LEU A 395 -13.84 -9.39 -4.63
C LEU A 395 -13.21 -10.16 -5.79
N ALA A 396 -13.43 -9.69 -7.02
CA ALA A 396 -12.82 -10.21 -8.24
C ALA A 396 -12.43 -9.02 -9.13
N LEU A 397 -11.24 -8.48 -8.87
CA LEU A 397 -10.76 -7.20 -9.39
C LEU A 397 -9.57 -7.37 -10.32
N ARG A 398 -9.46 -6.52 -11.34
CA ARG A 398 -8.28 -6.39 -12.21
C ARG A 398 -7.99 -4.93 -12.49
N SER A 399 -6.73 -4.58 -12.72
CA SER A 399 -6.31 -3.24 -13.13
C SER A 399 -4.93 -3.27 -13.80
N ALA A 400 -4.54 -2.19 -14.46
CA ALA A 400 -3.18 -1.99 -14.96
C ALA A 400 -2.77 -0.51 -14.84
N GLY A 401 -1.53 -0.25 -14.43
CA GLY A 401 -1.08 1.13 -14.23
C GLY A 401 0.24 1.22 -13.47
N ASN A 402 0.98 2.29 -13.73
CA ASN A 402 2.29 2.56 -13.12
C ASN A 402 2.21 3.42 -11.83
N SER A 403 1.01 3.73 -11.33
CA SER A 403 0.78 4.59 -10.16
C SER A 403 -0.54 4.24 -9.49
N GLN A 404 -0.72 4.59 -8.21
CA GLN A 404 -1.96 4.29 -7.47
C GLN A 404 -3.19 4.87 -8.18
N ARG A 405 -3.11 6.13 -8.65
CA ARG A 405 -4.20 6.76 -9.40
C ARG A 405 -4.54 6.00 -10.68
N ALA A 406 -3.53 5.58 -11.45
CA ALA A 406 -3.76 4.78 -12.65
C ALA A 406 -4.42 3.43 -12.33
N LEU A 407 -4.03 2.78 -11.23
CA LEU A 407 -4.65 1.52 -10.80
C LEU A 407 -6.11 1.69 -10.37
N MET A 408 -6.47 2.80 -9.73
CA MET A 408 -7.87 3.07 -9.37
C MET A 408 -8.71 3.45 -10.59
N ALA A 409 -8.17 4.28 -11.50
CA ALA A 409 -8.85 4.70 -12.73
C ALA A 409 -9.01 3.58 -13.76
N ASN A 410 -8.14 2.57 -13.77
CA ASN A 410 -8.23 1.42 -14.68
C ASN A 410 -8.82 0.17 -14.01
N MET A 411 -9.38 0.29 -12.81
CA MET A 411 -9.95 -0.86 -12.10
C MET A 411 -11.22 -1.37 -12.79
N GLN A 412 -11.34 -2.69 -12.89
CA GLN A 412 -12.49 -3.38 -13.48
C GLN A 412 -12.77 -4.70 -12.74
N GLY A 413 -14.01 -5.17 -12.77
CA GLY A 413 -14.41 -6.45 -12.18
C GLY A 413 -15.70 -6.36 -11.36
N THR A 414 -15.77 -7.15 -10.29
CA THR A 414 -16.93 -7.18 -9.38
C THR A 414 -16.53 -7.17 -7.91
N ALA A 415 -17.41 -6.58 -7.09
CA ALA A 415 -17.33 -6.65 -5.64
C ALA A 415 -18.73 -6.88 -5.05
N PHE A 416 -18.87 -7.85 -4.16
CA PHE A 416 -20.04 -8.02 -3.30
C PHE A 416 -19.64 -7.70 -1.87
N VAL A 417 -20.47 -6.93 -1.16
CA VAL A 417 -20.28 -6.62 0.27
C VAL A 417 -21.58 -6.84 1.03
N ASN A 418 -21.45 -7.38 2.24
CA ASN A 418 -22.56 -7.60 3.17
C ASN A 418 -22.07 -7.38 4.61
N PHE A 419 -22.56 -6.34 5.26
CA PHE A 419 -22.30 -6.02 6.66
C PHE A 419 -23.48 -6.54 7.49
N GLN A 420 -23.21 -7.29 8.56
CA GLN A 420 -24.21 -7.83 9.49
C GLN A 420 -23.92 -7.36 10.92
N ASP A 421 -24.94 -7.32 11.79
CA ASP A 421 -24.82 -7.04 13.22
C ASP A 421 -23.93 -5.82 13.53
N GLY A 422 -24.38 -4.63 13.10
CA GLY A 422 -23.55 -3.42 13.09
C GLY A 422 -24.31 -2.12 13.22
N ALA A 423 -23.68 -1.03 12.82
CA ALA A 423 -24.30 0.30 12.81
C ALA A 423 -23.63 1.24 11.81
N ILE A 424 -24.41 2.20 11.29
CA ILE A 424 -23.89 3.36 10.57
C ILE A 424 -23.64 4.47 11.58
N ARG A 425 -22.42 4.99 11.65
CA ARG A 425 -21.99 6.06 12.57
C ARG A 425 -22.08 7.43 11.91
N GLY A 426 -22.41 8.45 12.70
CA GLY A 426 -22.60 9.84 12.26
C GLY A 426 -23.94 10.14 11.57
N ILE A 427 -24.88 9.20 11.53
CA ILE A 427 -26.20 9.34 10.90
C ILE A 427 -27.23 8.59 11.74
N ASN A 428 -28.28 9.27 12.20
CA ASN A 428 -29.47 8.63 12.77
C ASN A 428 -30.66 8.79 11.80
N VAL A 429 -30.89 7.79 10.95
CA VAL A 429 -31.92 7.83 9.90
C VAL A 429 -33.33 7.95 10.50
N ALA A 430 -33.57 7.33 11.66
CA ALA A 430 -34.88 7.40 12.32
C ALA A 430 -35.17 8.79 12.90
N GLN A 431 -34.15 9.50 13.43
CA GLN A 431 -34.26 10.91 13.81
C GLN A 431 -34.42 11.80 12.57
N MET A 432 -33.66 11.54 11.49
CA MET A 432 -33.76 12.29 10.22
C MET A 432 -35.19 12.26 9.64
N ILE A 433 -35.80 11.07 9.53
CA ILE A 433 -37.18 10.95 9.03
C ILE A 433 -38.18 11.67 9.95
N ARG A 434 -38.00 11.55 11.29
CA ARG A 434 -38.83 12.30 12.25
C ARG A 434 -38.69 13.82 12.06
N SER A 435 -37.47 14.35 11.96
CA SER A 435 -37.26 15.80 11.72
C SER A 435 -37.86 16.28 10.40
N LEU A 436 -37.86 15.45 9.34
CA LEU A 436 -38.52 15.76 8.07
C LEU A 436 -40.04 15.88 8.21
N THR A 437 -40.66 15.10 9.12
CA THR A 437 -42.10 15.18 9.38
C THR A 437 -42.51 16.32 10.32
N THR A 438 -41.61 16.84 11.16
CA THR A 438 -41.93 17.87 12.17
C THR A 438 -41.42 19.27 11.83
N SER A 439 -40.38 19.40 11.00
CA SER A 439 -39.55 20.62 10.94
C SER A 439 -38.94 20.85 9.54
N THR A 440 -39.79 20.97 8.51
CA THR A 440 -39.38 21.15 7.11
C THR A 440 -38.63 22.46 6.79
N LEU A 441 -38.56 23.40 7.74
CA LEU A 441 -38.02 24.75 7.55
C LEU A 441 -36.57 24.94 8.05
N SER A 442 -35.90 23.87 8.51
CA SER A 442 -34.52 23.94 9.01
C SER A 442 -33.64 22.91 8.29
N GLY A 443 -32.73 23.39 7.44
CA GLY A 443 -31.87 22.53 6.62
C GLY A 443 -30.92 21.64 7.43
N TRP A 444 -30.48 20.53 6.83
CA TRP A 444 -29.76 19.39 7.46
C TRP A 444 -28.36 19.66 8.03
N GLN A 445 -27.99 20.91 8.31
CA GLN A 445 -26.77 21.29 9.04
C GLN A 445 -27.04 21.95 10.39
N GLY A 446 -28.30 22.19 10.75
CA GLY A 446 -28.70 22.86 12.00
C GLY A 446 -28.77 21.96 13.23
N ASN A 447 -27.68 21.27 13.59
CA ASN A 447 -27.48 20.75 14.96
C ASN A 447 -26.01 20.41 15.30
N GLN A 448 -25.05 21.25 14.88
CA GLN A 448 -23.70 21.27 15.45
C GLN A 448 -23.51 22.31 16.57
N ASN A 449 -24.42 23.30 16.70
CA ASN A 449 -24.43 24.25 17.81
C ASN A 449 -25.18 23.70 19.04
N GLY A 450 -24.75 22.52 19.51
CA GLY A 450 -25.10 22.00 20.83
C GLY A 450 -24.22 22.60 21.93
N ASN A 451 -24.09 23.93 22.01
CA ASN A 451 -23.49 24.60 23.17
C ASN A 451 -23.74 26.12 23.23
N GLN A 452 -24.71 26.54 24.06
CA GLN A 452 -24.73 27.88 24.67
C GLN A 452 -24.94 27.86 26.19
N ASN A 453 -25.25 26.69 26.78
CA ASN A 453 -25.21 26.46 28.21
C ASN A 453 -24.14 25.40 28.48
N GLY A 454 -23.13 25.72 29.28
CA GLY A 454 -21.90 24.94 29.48
C GLY A 454 -22.05 23.62 30.24
N ASN A 455 -23.19 22.94 30.14
CA ASN A 455 -23.35 21.56 30.58
C ASN A 455 -22.94 20.65 29.42
N GLN A 456 -21.79 20.02 29.58
CA GLN A 456 -21.08 19.29 28.53
C GLN A 456 -21.65 17.87 28.36
N ASP A 457 -22.91 17.76 27.96
CA ASP A 457 -23.46 16.50 27.48
C ASP A 457 -22.66 16.05 26.24
N PRO A 458 -22.11 14.82 26.22
CA PRO A 458 -21.37 14.34 25.07
C PRO A 458 -22.30 14.33 23.86
N ALA A 459 -21.84 14.91 22.74
CA ALA A 459 -22.60 14.96 21.49
C ALA A 459 -23.14 13.56 21.17
N GLN A 460 -24.46 13.37 21.30
CA GLN A 460 -25.09 12.05 21.15
C GLN A 460 -24.65 11.46 19.81
N GLU A 461 -23.88 10.36 19.85
CA GLU A 461 -23.34 9.74 18.65
C GLU A 461 -24.51 9.33 17.74
N GLN A 462 -24.78 10.14 16.72
CA GLN A 462 -25.85 9.87 15.78
C GLN A 462 -25.53 8.55 15.08
N SER A 463 -26.32 7.52 15.34
CA SER A 463 -26.11 6.21 14.75
C SER A 463 -27.43 5.57 14.31
N THR A 464 -27.32 4.66 13.35
CA THR A 464 -28.44 3.87 12.83
C THR A 464 -28.07 2.41 12.93
N ASP A 465 -28.76 1.68 13.81
CA ASP A 465 -28.55 0.24 14.01
C ASP A 465 -28.85 -0.55 12.74
N LEU A 466 -28.01 -1.56 12.49
CA LEU A 466 -27.97 -2.32 11.26
C LEU A 466 -28.04 -3.82 11.55
N SER A 467 -29.07 -4.48 11.05
CA SER A 467 -29.11 -5.95 10.96
C SER A 467 -28.36 -6.43 9.72
N GLN A 468 -28.55 -5.76 8.57
CA GLN A 468 -27.84 -6.06 7.32
C GLN A 468 -27.68 -4.82 6.41
N LEU A 469 -26.50 -4.59 5.82
CA LEU A 469 -26.28 -3.71 4.67
C LEU A 469 -25.58 -4.50 3.56
N SER A 470 -26.21 -4.66 2.40
CA SER A 470 -25.66 -5.42 1.29
C SER A 470 -25.71 -4.64 -0.02
N ALA A 471 -24.70 -4.82 -0.88
CA ALA A 471 -24.66 -4.27 -2.24
C ALA A 471 -23.73 -5.10 -3.15
N SER A 472 -24.06 -5.19 -4.43
CA SER A 472 -23.22 -5.73 -5.49
C SER A 472 -22.78 -4.62 -6.44
N PHE A 473 -21.48 -4.55 -6.70
CA PHE A 473 -20.86 -3.58 -7.59
C PHE A 473 -20.31 -4.25 -8.84
N ARG A 474 -20.67 -3.71 -10.01
CA ARG A 474 -19.90 -3.88 -11.25
C ARG A 474 -18.96 -2.70 -11.39
N ILE A 475 -17.70 -2.97 -11.73
CA ILE A 475 -16.65 -1.96 -11.85
C ILE A 475 -16.12 -1.99 -13.29
N ASP A 476 -16.15 -0.85 -13.97
CA ASP A 476 -15.49 -0.63 -15.27
C ASP A 476 -14.75 0.70 -15.23
N LYS A 477 -13.47 0.71 -15.63
CA LYS A 477 -12.60 1.91 -15.70
C LYS A 477 -12.72 2.82 -14.46
N GLY A 478 -12.58 2.23 -13.27
CA GLY A 478 -12.64 2.94 -12.00
C GLY A 478 -14.04 3.39 -11.57
N GLN A 479 -15.08 3.20 -12.39
CA GLN A 479 -16.46 3.49 -12.03
C GLN A 479 -17.13 2.21 -11.50
N ALA A 480 -17.36 2.16 -10.19
CA ALA A 480 -18.21 1.14 -9.56
C ALA A 480 -19.67 1.57 -9.62
N VAL A 481 -20.57 0.64 -9.97
CA VAL A 481 -22.02 0.86 -10.10
C VAL A 481 -22.77 -0.25 -9.36
N THR A 482 -23.76 0.10 -8.55
CA THR A 482 -24.69 -0.83 -7.87
C THR A 482 -26.14 -0.42 -8.11
N THR A 483 -27.01 -1.42 -8.20
CA THR A 483 -28.47 -1.27 -8.39
C THR A 483 -29.28 -2.03 -7.34
N ASP A 484 -28.59 -2.63 -6.36
CA ASP A 484 -29.12 -3.58 -5.39
C ASP A 484 -28.70 -3.26 -3.94
N LEU A 485 -28.39 -1.98 -3.68
CA LEU A 485 -28.09 -1.53 -2.32
C LEU A 485 -29.33 -1.70 -1.44
N ASN A 486 -29.17 -2.46 -0.36
CA ASN A 486 -30.25 -2.84 0.54
C ASN A 486 -29.78 -2.75 2.00
N LEU A 487 -30.50 -1.99 2.81
CA LEU A 487 -30.30 -1.83 4.25
C LEU A 487 -31.51 -2.39 5.01
N ILE A 488 -31.23 -3.18 6.03
CA ILE A 488 -32.17 -3.74 6.98
C ILE A 488 -31.70 -3.32 8.38
N GLY A 489 -32.49 -2.50 9.06
CA GLY A 489 -32.35 -2.21 10.48
C GLY A 489 -33.68 -2.48 11.22
N PRO A 490 -33.69 -2.40 12.56
CA PRO A 490 -34.87 -2.70 13.37
C PRO A 490 -36.07 -1.78 13.07
N LEU A 491 -35.80 -0.49 12.82
CA LEU A 491 -36.82 0.55 12.62
C LEU A 491 -36.88 1.07 11.17
N VAL A 492 -35.97 0.64 10.30
CA VAL A 492 -35.82 1.21 8.95
C VAL A 492 -35.38 0.15 7.92
N ARG A 493 -35.94 0.23 6.72
CA ARG A 493 -35.45 -0.44 5.51
C ARG A 493 -35.00 0.63 4.52
N VAL A 494 -33.94 0.40 3.76
CA VAL A 494 -33.52 1.33 2.69
C VAL A 494 -33.16 0.52 1.45
N THR A 495 -33.69 0.90 0.31
CA THR A 495 -33.28 0.36 -1.00
C THR A 495 -32.67 1.47 -1.85
N GLY A 496 -31.69 1.18 -2.69
CA GLY A 496 -31.08 2.22 -3.52
C GLY A 496 -30.20 1.72 -4.66
N ALA A 497 -29.76 2.69 -5.46
CA ALA A 497 -28.81 2.52 -6.54
C ALA A 497 -27.82 3.68 -6.53
N GLY A 498 -26.64 3.49 -7.13
CA GLY A 498 -25.64 4.54 -7.13
C GLY A 498 -24.31 4.13 -7.76
N THR A 499 -23.40 5.08 -7.76
CA THR A 499 -22.05 4.92 -8.32
C THR A 499 -20.99 5.41 -7.33
N ILE A 500 -19.79 4.85 -7.47
CA ILE A 500 -18.58 5.32 -6.80
C ILE A 500 -17.50 5.46 -7.89
N ALA A 501 -16.91 6.64 -8.00
CA ALA A 501 -15.75 6.90 -8.84
C ALA A 501 -14.49 6.68 -8.00
N LEU A 502 -13.83 5.54 -8.21
CA LEU A 502 -12.71 5.07 -7.40
C LEU A 502 -11.48 5.97 -7.55
N ASP A 503 -11.30 6.62 -8.69
CA ASP A 503 -10.16 7.49 -9.01
C ASP A 503 -10.23 8.86 -8.32
N THR A 504 -11.43 9.40 -8.14
CA THR A 504 -11.72 10.71 -7.53
C THR A 504 -12.19 10.60 -6.09
N LYS A 505 -12.38 9.38 -5.57
CA LYS A 505 -12.95 9.09 -4.23
C LYS A 505 -14.35 9.67 -4.03
N MET A 506 -15.11 9.82 -5.11
CA MET A 506 -16.45 10.43 -5.13
C MET A 506 -17.54 9.35 -5.16
N MET A 507 -18.67 9.61 -4.51
CA MET A 507 -19.84 8.75 -4.50
C MET A 507 -21.11 9.52 -4.85
N GLY A 508 -22.07 8.85 -5.46
CA GLY A 508 -23.40 9.37 -5.78
C GLY A 508 -24.45 8.27 -5.70
N PHE A 509 -25.28 8.30 -4.66
CA PHE A 509 -26.35 7.32 -4.43
C PHE A 509 -27.70 8.00 -4.34
N ARG A 510 -28.73 7.30 -4.81
CA ARG A 510 -30.16 7.59 -4.60
C ARG A 510 -30.72 6.44 -3.76
N VAL A 511 -31.26 6.76 -2.59
CA VAL A 511 -31.75 5.77 -1.63
C VAL A 511 -33.17 6.12 -1.15
N GLU A 512 -33.98 5.10 -0.87
CA GLU A 512 -35.36 5.24 -0.43
C GLU A 512 -35.55 4.60 0.97
N PRO A 513 -35.41 5.39 2.05
CA PRO A 513 -35.59 4.91 3.40
C PRO A 513 -37.09 4.82 3.77
N LYS A 514 -37.52 3.67 4.29
CA LYS A 514 -38.89 3.38 4.73
C LYS A 514 -38.85 2.99 6.21
N LEU A 515 -39.69 3.62 7.04
CA LEU A 515 -39.85 3.21 8.44
C LEU A 515 -40.58 1.87 8.53
N VAL A 516 -40.17 1.05 9.50
CA VAL A 516 -40.90 -0.16 9.91
C VAL A 516 -41.73 0.19 11.14
N MET A 517 -43.05 0.19 10.99
CA MET A 517 -43.97 0.29 12.14
C MET A 517 -44.10 -1.09 12.78
N THR A 518 -43.40 -1.34 13.89
CA THR A 518 -43.60 -2.55 14.69
C THR A 518 -44.85 -2.39 15.56
N THR A 519 -45.98 -2.94 15.14
CA THR A 519 -47.10 -3.21 16.07
C THR A 519 -46.74 -4.42 16.93
N GLU A 520 -46.47 -4.18 18.21
CA GLU A 520 -46.35 -5.25 19.22
C GLU A 520 -47.70 -5.95 19.39
N GLY A 521 -47.92 -7.04 18.65
CA GLY A 521 -49.13 -7.84 18.76
C GLY A 521 -49.42 -8.69 17.53
N GLN A 522 -49.28 -10.01 17.69
CA GLN A 522 -49.79 -11.05 16.79
C GLN A 522 -49.33 -11.02 15.31
N GLY A 523 -48.13 -11.57 15.08
CA GLY A 523 -48.02 -12.77 14.25
C GLY A 523 -48.56 -12.72 12.81
N ARG A 524 -48.28 -11.65 12.06
CA ARG A 524 -48.26 -11.68 10.59
C ARG A 524 -47.04 -10.92 10.07
N THR A 525 -46.54 -11.32 8.91
CA THR A 525 -45.53 -10.59 8.14
C THR A 525 -46.11 -9.25 7.66
N SER A 526 -46.00 -8.22 8.50
CA SER A 526 -46.34 -6.85 8.14
C SER A 526 -45.29 -6.30 7.17
N GLU A 527 -45.69 -6.04 5.93
CA GLU A 527 -44.86 -5.27 4.99
C GLU A 527 -44.56 -3.87 5.58
N PRO A 528 -43.36 -3.29 5.35
CA PRO A 528 -43.02 -1.98 5.89
C PRO A 528 -43.93 -0.86 5.35
N VAL A 529 -44.94 -0.46 6.13
CA VAL A 529 -45.75 0.74 5.86
C VAL A 529 -44.94 1.97 6.25
N GLY A 530 -44.09 2.43 5.33
CA GLY A 530 -43.22 3.58 5.52
C GLY A 530 -43.10 4.43 4.25
N PHE A 531 -43.57 5.67 4.31
CA PHE A 531 -43.45 6.63 3.21
C PHE A 531 -42.00 7.08 3.04
N GLY A 532 -41.32 6.55 2.03
CA GLY A 532 -39.96 6.94 1.70
C GLY A 532 -39.88 8.25 0.94
N ILE A 533 -39.30 9.26 1.59
CA ILE A 533 -38.69 10.43 0.96
C ILE A 533 -37.39 9.95 0.31
N PRO A 534 -37.21 9.99 -1.02
CA PRO A 534 -35.94 9.62 -1.63
C PRO A 534 -34.85 10.60 -1.20
N VAL A 535 -33.66 10.08 -0.91
CA VAL A 535 -32.50 10.82 -0.40
C VAL A 535 -31.32 10.61 -1.35
N MET A 536 -30.66 11.70 -1.70
CA MET A 536 -29.38 11.71 -2.39
C MET A 536 -28.24 11.71 -1.38
N ILE A 537 -27.22 10.90 -1.65
CA ILE A 537 -25.96 10.87 -0.91
C ILE A 537 -24.86 11.18 -1.93
N GLN A 538 -24.22 12.35 -1.84
CA GLN A 538 -23.22 12.80 -2.80
C GLN A 538 -22.00 13.45 -2.14
N GLY A 539 -20.83 13.32 -2.77
CA GLY A 539 -19.58 13.96 -2.31
C GLY A 539 -18.43 12.96 -2.26
N SER A 540 -17.37 13.30 -1.52
CA SER A 540 -16.30 12.33 -1.26
C SER A 540 -16.77 11.29 -0.26
N TRP A 541 -16.32 10.03 -0.39
CA TRP A 541 -16.74 8.95 0.52
C TRP A 541 -16.35 9.15 1.99
N SER A 542 -15.36 10.00 2.28
CA SER A 542 -15.00 10.37 3.66
C SER A 542 -15.93 11.44 4.25
N GLN A 543 -16.55 12.26 3.40
CA GLN A 543 -17.44 13.37 3.78
C GLN A 543 -18.67 13.45 2.85
N PRO A 544 -19.52 12.42 2.82
CA PRO A 544 -20.73 12.44 2.01
C PRO A 544 -21.74 13.46 2.56
N ARG A 545 -22.38 14.20 1.66
CA ARG A 545 -23.52 15.08 1.95
C ARG A 545 -24.81 14.33 1.68
N ILE A 546 -25.79 14.49 2.57
CA ILE A 546 -27.05 13.76 2.54
C ILE A 546 -28.19 14.77 2.47
N TYR A 547 -29.06 14.62 1.48
CA TYR A 547 -30.19 15.52 1.27
C TYR A 547 -31.33 14.83 0.50
N PRO A 548 -32.59 14.93 0.95
CA PRO A 548 -33.77 14.66 0.15
C PRO A 548 -33.70 15.14 -1.30
N ASP A 549 -34.10 14.25 -2.20
CA ASP A 549 -34.24 14.50 -3.63
C ASP A 549 -35.49 15.33 -3.90
N MET A 550 -35.36 16.65 -3.78
CA MET A 550 -36.46 17.55 -4.16
C MET A 550 -36.72 17.52 -5.67
N ALA A 551 -35.70 17.30 -6.51
CA ALA A 551 -35.85 17.27 -7.97
C ALA A 551 -36.82 16.16 -8.40
N GLY A 552 -36.58 14.91 -8.00
CA GLY A 552 -37.48 13.80 -8.33
C GLY A 552 -38.84 13.83 -7.64
N MET A 553 -39.05 14.69 -6.63
CA MET A 553 -40.40 15.00 -6.11
C MET A 553 -41.14 16.02 -6.98
N LEU A 554 -40.41 17.00 -7.54
CA LEU A 554 -40.95 18.03 -8.43
C LEU A 554 -41.20 17.49 -9.85
N ASP A 555 -40.42 16.51 -10.31
CA ASP A 555 -40.59 15.86 -11.62
C ASP A 555 -41.87 14.99 -11.70
N ASN A 556 -42.43 14.57 -10.56
CA ASN A 556 -43.69 13.83 -10.51
C ASN A 556 -44.57 14.31 -9.34
N PRO A 557 -45.19 15.51 -9.49
CA PRO A 557 -45.96 16.14 -8.43
C PRO A 557 -47.23 15.35 -8.09
N ASP A 558 -47.82 14.63 -9.06
CA ASP A 558 -48.99 13.78 -8.84
C ASP A 558 -48.66 12.57 -7.95
N ALA A 559 -47.50 11.91 -8.16
CA ALA A 559 -47.06 10.84 -7.27
C ALA A 559 -46.68 11.34 -5.87
N ALA A 560 -46.09 12.54 -5.78
CA ALA A 560 -45.82 13.18 -4.49
C ALA A 560 -47.12 13.54 -3.75
N TYR A 561 -48.11 14.08 -4.46
CA TYR A 561 -49.43 14.42 -3.91
C TYR A 561 -50.25 13.18 -3.54
N ALA A 562 -50.17 12.10 -4.33
CA ALA A 562 -50.75 10.81 -4.00
C ALA A 562 -50.16 10.25 -2.69
N LYS A 563 -48.82 10.26 -2.53
CA LYS A 563 -48.14 9.89 -1.28
C LYS A 563 -48.58 10.76 -0.09
N LEU A 564 -48.74 12.07 -0.27
CA LEU A 564 -49.25 12.97 0.77
C LEU A 564 -50.72 12.70 1.14
N ARG A 565 -51.58 12.42 0.15
CA ARG A 565 -52.99 12.06 0.35
C ARG A 565 -53.14 10.71 1.07
N GLU A 566 -52.24 9.77 0.80
CA GLU A 566 -52.18 8.46 1.47
C GLU A 566 -51.64 8.58 2.91
N MET A 567 -50.62 9.41 3.13
CA MET A 567 -50.15 9.80 4.47
C MET A 567 -51.28 10.44 5.30
N GLY A 568 -52.09 11.30 4.68
CA GLY A 568 -53.28 11.86 5.31
C GLY A 568 -54.30 10.78 5.71
N LYS A 569 -54.58 9.80 4.86
CA LYS A 569 -55.49 8.69 5.21
C LYS A 569 -55.00 7.84 6.38
N GLY A 570 -53.68 7.60 6.47
CA GLY A 570 -53.09 6.82 7.56
C GLY A 570 -53.14 7.53 8.92
N LEU A 571 -53.05 8.86 8.94
CA LEU A 571 -53.03 9.65 10.18
C LEU A 571 -54.43 10.17 10.59
N PHE A 572 -55.30 10.44 9.63
CA PHE A 572 -56.64 11.02 9.87
C PHE A 572 -57.78 10.00 9.74
N GLY A 573 -57.53 8.82 9.18
CA GLY A 573 -58.56 7.83 8.84
C GLY A 573 -59.38 8.25 7.60
N PRO A 574 -60.27 7.38 7.08
CA PRO A 574 -61.08 7.69 5.91
C PRO A 574 -62.03 8.89 6.11
N ASP A 575 -62.48 9.13 7.35
CA ASP A 575 -63.50 10.14 7.69
C ASP A 575 -63.03 11.18 8.73
N GLY A 576 -61.72 11.35 8.95
CA GLY A 576 -61.16 12.32 9.91
C GLY A 576 -61.19 11.89 11.39
N ALA A 577 -61.74 10.71 11.69
CA ALA A 577 -61.92 10.18 13.05
C ALA A 577 -60.61 10.00 13.87
N GLY A 578 -59.44 9.94 13.23
CA GLY A 578 -58.15 9.77 13.90
C GLY A 578 -57.84 10.88 14.92
N LEU A 579 -58.21 12.13 14.62
CA LEU A 579 -57.98 13.26 15.51
C LEU A 579 -58.90 13.27 16.73
N GLY A 580 -60.13 12.74 16.60
CA GLY A 580 -61.08 12.66 17.71
C GLY A 580 -60.58 11.77 18.85
N ASN A 581 -59.98 10.63 18.51
CA ASN A 581 -59.39 9.73 19.51
C ASN A 581 -58.12 10.29 20.16
N ILE A 582 -57.32 11.10 19.43
CA ILE A 582 -56.12 11.74 19.97
C ILE A 582 -56.48 12.94 20.87
N LEU A 583 -57.48 13.75 20.51
CA LEU A 583 -57.99 14.79 21.41
C LEU A 583 -58.72 14.20 22.64
N GLY A 584 -59.40 13.07 22.47
CA GLY A 584 -60.05 12.33 23.55
C GLY A 584 -59.05 11.77 24.57
N SER A 585 -57.93 11.19 24.11
CA SER A 585 -56.89 10.67 25.00
C SER A 585 -56.06 11.77 25.68
N LEU A 586 -56.02 12.98 25.12
CA LEU A 586 -55.41 14.18 25.71
C LEU A 586 -56.34 14.94 26.67
N GLY A 587 -57.60 14.50 26.86
CA GLY A 587 -58.48 15.04 27.89
C GLY A 587 -59.07 16.43 27.64
N LEU A 588 -58.95 17.00 26.42
CA LEU A 588 -59.53 18.32 26.08
C LEU A 588 -61.03 18.27 25.69
N GLY A 589 -61.66 17.09 25.73
CA GLY A 589 -63.09 16.91 25.45
C GLY A 589 -64.00 17.30 26.63
N GLY A 590 -64.30 18.59 26.78
CA GLY A 590 -65.20 19.07 27.84
C GLY A 590 -66.64 18.58 27.66
N THR A 591 -67.14 17.78 28.61
CA THR A 591 -68.53 17.29 28.63
C THR A 591 -69.50 18.40 29.05
N VAL A 592 -70.44 18.76 28.18
CA VAL A 592 -71.56 19.66 28.51
C VAL A 592 -72.75 18.83 28.99
N ALA A 593 -73.18 19.04 30.23
CA ALA A 593 -74.37 18.39 30.81
C ALA A 593 -75.64 19.25 30.59
N PRO A 594 -76.84 18.65 30.43
CA PRO A 594 -78.07 19.39 30.10
C PRO A 594 -78.94 19.78 31.31
N GLY A 595 -79.51 21.00 31.27
CA GLY A 595 -80.82 21.32 31.87
C GLY A 595 -80.82 22.16 33.16
N GLY A 596 -81.54 23.30 33.12
CA GLY A 596 -81.88 24.10 34.31
C GLY A 596 -82.35 25.54 33.99
N ASN A 597 -83.66 25.78 33.93
CA ASN A 597 -84.26 27.09 33.61
C ASN A 597 -84.28 28.08 34.79
N ALA A 598 -83.97 29.35 34.53
CA ALA A 598 -84.57 30.52 35.19
C ALA A 598 -84.53 31.76 34.26
N ASN A 599 -85.56 32.60 34.30
CA ASN A 599 -85.83 33.69 33.34
C ASN A 599 -85.69 35.10 34.04
N PRO A 600 -86.05 36.27 33.44
CA PRO A 600 -85.04 37.22 32.96
C PRO A 600 -85.20 38.68 33.46
N GLN A 601 -84.17 39.53 33.31
CA GLN A 601 -84.30 41.00 33.13
C GLN A 601 -82.92 41.68 32.88
N GLY A 602 -82.86 42.71 32.02
CA GLY A 602 -81.71 43.66 31.99
C GLY A 602 -81.00 43.99 30.66
N GLN A 603 -81.72 44.52 29.67
CA GLN A 603 -81.28 45.49 28.62
C GLN A 603 -79.83 45.51 28.03
N GLN A 604 -79.75 45.09 26.75
CA GLN A 604 -79.22 45.84 25.58
C GLN A 604 -77.69 46.15 25.41
N PRO A 605 -77.20 46.43 24.17
CA PRO A 605 -76.06 45.66 23.63
C PRO A 605 -74.83 46.48 23.16
N GLY A 606 -73.67 45.83 23.07
CA GLY A 606 -72.43 46.46 22.57
C GLY A 606 -71.28 45.50 22.22
N GLN A 607 -71.33 44.97 20.99
CA GLN A 607 -70.21 44.64 20.08
C GLN A 607 -69.02 43.75 20.55
N ASN A 608 -68.82 42.65 19.82
CA ASN A 608 -67.65 41.75 19.93
C ASN A 608 -66.31 42.48 19.74
N ASN A 609 -65.29 42.08 20.52
CA ASN A 609 -63.92 42.02 20.01
C ASN A 609 -63.17 40.78 20.55
N LEU A 610 -63.46 39.62 19.96
CA LEU A 610 -62.73 38.37 20.19
C LEU A 610 -61.39 38.40 19.44
N LEU A 611 -60.35 39.00 20.04
CA LEU A 611 -58.93 38.66 19.85
C LEU A 611 -58.08 39.53 20.82
N GLY A 612 -57.89 39.05 22.05
CA GLY A 612 -57.19 39.77 23.11
C GLY A 612 -56.64 38.82 24.16
N GLY A 613 -55.57 38.10 23.81
CA GLY A 613 -54.88 37.17 24.70
C GLY A 613 -53.39 37.47 24.79
N PRO A 614 -52.69 36.96 25.82
CA PRO A 614 -51.32 37.36 26.20
C PRO A 614 -50.22 37.13 25.14
N LEU A 615 -50.53 36.45 24.04
CA LEU A 615 -49.66 36.36 22.86
C LEU A 615 -49.49 37.71 22.14
N GLY A 616 -50.49 38.61 22.20
CA GLY A 616 -50.39 39.96 21.62
C GLY A 616 -49.39 40.85 22.35
N GLU A 617 -49.39 40.80 23.69
CA GLU A 617 -48.46 41.57 24.53
C GLU A 617 -47.02 41.04 24.43
N ALA A 618 -46.84 39.72 24.30
CA ALA A 618 -45.52 39.11 24.10
C ALA A 618 -44.85 39.53 22.77
N ILE A 619 -45.63 39.63 21.68
CA ILE A 619 -45.12 40.05 20.36
C ILE A 619 -44.83 41.56 20.33
N GLY A 620 -45.66 42.38 20.99
CA GLY A 620 -45.42 43.82 21.12
C GLY A 620 -44.08 44.15 21.79
N ASN A 621 -43.79 43.49 22.91
CA ASN A 621 -42.55 43.73 23.67
C ASN A 621 -41.28 43.29 22.92
N LEU A 622 -41.34 42.23 22.11
CA LEU A 622 -40.18 41.74 21.36
C LEU A 622 -39.79 42.67 20.19
N ILE A 623 -40.78 43.24 19.49
CA ILE A 623 -40.54 44.16 18.36
C ILE A 623 -39.95 45.49 18.87
N GLN A 624 -40.36 45.95 20.06
CA GLN A 624 -39.90 47.22 20.62
C GLN A 624 -38.46 47.14 21.19
N GLN A 625 -37.98 45.95 21.53
CA GLN A 625 -36.63 45.74 22.07
C GLN A 625 -35.54 45.51 21.01
N GLY A 626 -35.94 45.23 19.75
CA GLY A 626 -35.02 45.02 18.62
C GLY A 626 -34.60 46.29 17.85
N LEU A 627 -35.15 47.46 18.18
CA LEU A 627 -35.04 48.69 17.36
C LEU A 627 -34.42 49.90 18.08
N SER A 628 -33.89 49.75 19.30
CA SER A 628 -33.39 50.88 20.11
C SER A 628 -31.89 50.87 20.44
N SER A 629 -31.10 49.92 19.94
CA SER A 629 -29.63 49.86 20.16
C SER A 629 -28.83 50.41 18.97
N GLY A 630 -29.10 51.66 18.56
CA GLY A 630 -28.63 52.19 17.27
C GLY A 630 -28.40 53.71 17.18
N ALA A 631 -27.80 54.36 18.19
CA ALA A 631 -27.21 55.70 18.03
C ALA A 631 -26.25 56.11 19.18
N GLY A 632 -25.07 56.68 18.83
CA GLY A 632 -24.45 57.78 19.60
C GLY A 632 -23.07 57.59 20.25
N SER A 633 -22.01 58.11 19.58
CA SER A 633 -20.66 58.50 20.10
C SER A 633 -19.79 57.40 20.75
N GLY A 634 -18.45 57.34 20.64
CA GLY A 634 -17.37 58.15 20.03
C GLY A 634 -16.00 57.66 20.59
N THR A 635 -14.78 58.09 20.25
CA THR A 635 -14.19 59.00 19.24
C THR A 635 -12.67 58.70 19.13
N GLY A 636 -11.99 58.75 17.96
CA GLY A 636 -10.51 58.60 17.93
C GLY A 636 -9.80 58.42 16.57
N THR A 637 -9.32 59.53 16.00
CA THR A 637 -8.07 59.71 15.20
C THR A 637 -7.44 58.57 14.37
N GLY A 638 -7.17 58.80 13.07
CA GLY A 638 -6.20 57.98 12.31
C GLY A 638 -6.11 58.17 10.78
N THR A 639 -5.56 59.29 10.32
CA THR A 639 -4.91 59.53 8.99
C THR A 639 -5.25 58.61 7.80
N GLY A 640 -5.92 59.14 6.77
CA GLY A 640 -6.25 58.39 5.56
C GLY A 640 -5.11 58.25 4.53
N ARG A 641 -5.31 57.35 3.57
CA ARG A 641 -4.67 57.35 2.23
C ARG A 641 -5.63 56.77 1.20
N ASN A 642 -6.03 57.60 0.23
CA ASN A 642 -6.69 57.13 -0.99
C ASN A 642 -5.80 56.11 -1.72
N ARG A 643 -6.38 55.00 -2.16
CA ARG A 643 -6.03 54.34 -3.44
C ARG A 643 -7.18 53.46 -3.93
N SER A 644 -7.35 53.49 -5.25
CA SER A 644 -8.46 52.91 -6.00
C SER A 644 -8.42 51.39 -6.09
N LEU A 645 -9.60 50.80 -6.34
CA LEU A 645 -9.79 49.41 -6.79
C LEU A 645 -8.91 49.08 -8.01
N PRO A 646 -8.23 47.92 -8.04
CA PRO A 646 -7.76 47.30 -9.28
C PRO A 646 -8.91 46.56 -9.98
N ALA A 647 -8.97 46.65 -11.31
CA ALA A 647 -9.92 45.91 -12.13
C ALA A 647 -9.58 44.41 -12.24
N THR A 648 -10.58 43.61 -12.58
CA THR A 648 -10.43 42.19 -12.96
C THR A 648 -9.50 42.02 -14.17
N PRO A 649 -8.58 41.03 -14.19
CA PRO A 649 -7.79 40.73 -15.38
C PRO A 649 -8.67 40.16 -16.49
N SER A 650 -8.63 40.78 -17.67
CA SER A 650 -9.21 40.21 -18.89
C SER A 650 -8.27 39.14 -19.47
N THR A 651 -8.79 37.94 -19.69
CA THR A 651 -8.12 36.88 -20.45
C THR A 651 -7.91 37.29 -21.92
N PRO A 652 -6.71 37.15 -22.50
CA PRO A 652 -6.51 37.30 -23.94
C PRO A 652 -7.26 36.22 -24.72
N ALA A 653 -7.82 36.56 -25.87
CA ALA A 653 -8.37 35.59 -26.80
C ALA A 653 -7.26 34.69 -27.37
N PRO A 654 -7.52 33.40 -27.63
CA PRO A 654 -6.53 32.51 -28.23
C PRO A 654 -6.20 32.95 -29.67
N GLN A 655 -4.91 33.13 -29.94
CA GLN A 655 -4.42 33.36 -31.30
C GLN A 655 -4.60 32.10 -32.15
N ALA A 656 -5.06 32.28 -33.39
CA ALA A 656 -5.15 31.19 -34.36
C ALA A 656 -3.76 30.64 -34.68
N SER A 657 -3.60 29.31 -34.61
CA SER A 657 -2.38 28.64 -35.07
C SER A 657 -2.27 28.68 -36.60
N PRO A 658 -1.07 28.79 -37.20
CA PRO A 658 -0.89 28.71 -38.64
C PRO A 658 -1.32 27.36 -39.21
N ALA A 659 -1.79 27.36 -40.46
CA ALA A 659 -2.20 26.14 -41.16
C ALA A 659 -1.03 25.15 -41.35
N ALA A 660 -1.32 23.85 -41.24
CA ALA A 660 -0.39 22.81 -41.63
C ALA A 660 -0.23 22.76 -43.17
N PRO A 661 0.98 22.49 -43.70
CA PRO A 661 1.15 22.26 -45.13
C PRO A 661 0.42 20.99 -45.58
N ALA A 662 -0.16 21.03 -46.77
CA ALA A 662 -0.81 19.88 -47.37
C ALA A 662 0.20 18.76 -47.64
N LEU A 663 -0.17 17.52 -47.29
CA LEU A 663 0.51 16.30 -47.73
C LEU A 663 -0.37 15.64 -48.78
N GLU A 664 0.25 15.26 -49.89
CA GLU A 664 -0.40 14.72 -51.08
C GLU A 664 -0.98 13.31 -50.85
N ASP A 665 -2.14 13.03 -51.43
CA ASP A 665 -2.72 11.69 -51.48
C ASP A 665 -1.85 10.73 -52.33
N PRO A 666 -1.40 9.59 -51.80
CA PRO A 666 -0.89 8.50 -52.62
C PRO A 666 -2.06 7.72 -53.26
N PRO A 667 -1.89 7.18 -54.49
CA PRO A 667 -3.00 6.62 -55.26
C PRO A 667 -3.53 5.30 -54.69
N ALA A 668 -4.82 5.04 -54.95
CA ALA A 668 -5.49 3.81 -54.55
C ALA A 668 -4.84 2.56 -55.17
N ALA A 669 -4.29 1.70 -54.31
CA ALA A 669 -3.82 0.37 -54.70
C ALA A 669 -4.96 -0.65 -54.57
N GLN A 670 -5.26 -1.34 -55.67
CA GLN A 670 -6.28 -2.39 -55.72
C GLN A 670 -5.83 -3.62 -54.91
N GLN A 671 -6.59 -3.93 -53.86
CA GLN A 671 -7.25 -5.22 -53.68
C GLN A 671 -6.63 -6.43 -54.43
N ASP A 672 -5.59 -7.04 -53.84
CA ASP A 672 -5.44 -8.50 -53.89
C ASP A 672 -4.53 -9.04 -52.77
N SER A 673 -5.04 -10.00 -52.00
CA SER A 673 -4.26 -10.87 -51.07
C SER A 673 -5.14 -11.89 -50.32
N GLN A 674 -5.93 -12.68 -51.06
CA GLN A 674 -6.40 -13.98 -50.56
C GLN A 674 -5.53 -15.14 -51.07
N PRO A 675 -4.38 -15.42 -50.42
CA PRO A 675 -3.84 -16.78 -50.45
C PRO A 675 -3.45 -17.37 -49.08
N MET A 676 -3.33 -16.56 -48.02
CA MET A 676 -2.76 -17.05 -46.74
C MET A 676 -3.73 -17.91 -45.92
N ASN A 677 -5.05 -17.70 -46.05
CA ASN A 677 -6.05 -18.44 -45.26
C ASN A 677 -6.32 -19.86 -45.77
N ASP A 678 -6.07 -20.17 -47.05
CA ASP A 678 -6.26 -21.52 -47.59
C ASP A 678 -5.07 -22.45 -47.28
N VAL A 679 -3.86 -21.90 -47.20
CA VAL A 679 -2.65 -22.65 -46.75
C VAL A 679 -2.83 -23.14 -45.30
N LEU A 680 -3.45 -22.32 -44.43
CA LEU A 680 -3.71 -22.69 -43.03
C LEU A 680 -4.83 -23.74 -42.88
N ARG A 681 -5.76 -23.85 -43.84
CA ARG A 681 -6.84 -24.86 -43.81
C ARG A 681 -6.40 -26.25 -44.26
N GLN A 682 -5.37 -26.37 -45.10
CA GLN A 682 -4.85 -27.68 -45.53
C GLN A 682 -3.88 -28.33 -44.52
N LEU A 683 -3.33 -27.58 -43.56
CA LEU A 683 -2.34 -28.08 -42.59
C LEU A 683 -2.93 -28.69 -41.31
N PHE A 684 -4.23 -28.56 -41.06
CA PHE A 684 -4.89 -29.02 -39.82
C PHE A 684 -5.99 -30.06 -40.02
N ASN A 685 -6.07 -30.70 -41.19
CA ASN A 685 -7.08 -31.72 -41.46
C ASN A 685 -6.48 -33.00 -42.09
N ARG A 686 -5.56 -33.63 -41.35
CA ARG A 686 -5.18 -35.05 -41.45
C ARG A 686 -4.78 -35.58 -40.07
#